data_AF-A0A2E6N2Q2-F1
#
_entry.id   AF-A0A2E6N2Q2-F1
#
_cell.length_a   1.000
_cell.length_b   1.000
_cell.length_c   1.000
_cell.angle_alpha   90.00
_cell.angle_beta   90.00
_cell.angle_gamma   90.00
#
_symmetry.space_group_name_H-M   'P 1'
#
loop_
_entity.id
_entity.type
_entity.pdbx_description
1 polymer ?
#
loop_
_entity_poly.entity_id
_entity_poly.type
_entity_poly.pdbx_seq_one_letter_code
_entity_poly.pdbx_strand_id
1 'polypeptide(L)'
;MQLLLKRHKTIIYLLLTFLLLGIQNGYSQIRNLQLQDQGSGSSSSNTLTGLNMSTSEGSVQGGSTENAVKFQADDSLIVQLRKGRKAFLYGMAKITHTSGTLISGQITMNLDSTTVEARASNFKDSLGMPLLRMGEDEIKSTRILFNYNSSRGKFEDAQINVSDGLLIGSKIKNVNESEVFIQDGIYSTCPPDYLYYYLEAKQMKIVDEEEIFFTNARLYVLDIPYPFVLPFGYVPAQIDKNRSGILTPTYVFDAQTSKGIGLHNLGWFQYINDYLTTTLSADIFTSGTYYANNSTQYRVGDRFNGAITLGYSRDQGLEPTDPDFTTQINKSLGIQHRQTISPYASISANVNLRTADFFSQNSFNIEDRAKTSSTSRIAYNYRDPEGLFTFSTNASMVQNFFNNSTSLDGPGFTFSTKTLSPFQSALRNNPKWYESISLRYNNRFDSNFDYRPTNADSATIGFLDAFLSPSNYREATGNNEYIQLGLKQSANITVGKILNSPYINSSVGVQINEFWYPSSTTKKFDKETNKVIEEKNQGFVAGRDFSASLSFSTTLYGTSPRKIGNFEGLRHTLRPSISFGYRPDFSNPRWGYFKEVISDTLGSTQVYSIFENEIYRGPSAGEQKAMSISIQNILETKLVKRDSTGEISVRKIKLIDNLSLNTSYNFAADSLHLSPLSASMSSSSLKGVRLNIRANFSFYQRDSLGRYYDQLYLKTGPKLARMENFRFTASTSFRGGGNVIVPITPKYQKQYDPFAQGYFNPIDVAFGEQPVIPFNSPWSFNLNFSYSWRYRHKNDPLETATLNAQSISFNLTPKWRFGTTLGYDFIQKELTPSQFSLYRNLECWDLSFQISPFGDYQYYFFRLSVNNSQIQSLFQKLPVLKNLERSSSPTGRSGRSSGGRFPGSTSF
;
A
#
# COMPACT_ATOMS: atom_id res chain seq x y z
N MET A 1 -51.24 7.05 -3.87
CA MET A 1 -50.16 6.20 -3.33
C MET A 1 -49.57 5.22 -4.38
N GLN A 2 -50.35 4.65 -5.31
CA GLN A 2 -49.80 3.87 -6.44
C GLN A 2 -48.96 4.68 -7.47
N LEU A 3 -49.13 6.02 -7.52
CA LEU A 3 -48.30 6.92 -8.33
C LEU A 3 -46.91 7.24 -7.73
N LEU A 4 -46.67 6.93 -6.45
CA LEU A 4 -45.37 7.11 -5.79
C LEU A 4 -44.44 5.90 -6.00
N LEU A 5 -45.01 4.69 -6.16
CA LEU A 5 -44.24 3.47 -6.40
C LEU A 5 -43.63 3.38 -7.83
N LYS A 6 -44.27 3.99 -8.84
CA LYS A 6 -43.68 4.09 -10.19
C LYS A 6 -42.52 5.08 -10.29
N ARG A 7 -42.39 6.04 -9.35
CA ARG A 7 -41.35 7.09 -9.36
C ARG A 7 -39.99 6.65 -8.81
N HIS A 8 -39.89 5.51 -8.12
CA HIS A 8 -38.59 5.03 -7.60
C HIS A 8 -37.65 4.48 -8.67
N LYS A 9 -38.18 3.92 -9.77
CA LYS A 9 -37.36 3.55 -10.93
C LYS A 9 -36.75 4.80 -11.57
N THR A 10 -37.52 5.88 -11.68
CA THR A 10 -37.06 7.13 -12.28
C THR A 10 -35.98 7.81 -11.47
N ILE A 11 -36.00 7.75 -10.13
CA ILE A 11 -34.97 8.35 -9.26
C ILE A 11 -33.64 7.58 -9.33
N ILE A 12 -33.68 6.24 -9.47
CA ILE A 12 -32.49 5.42 -9.67
C ILE A 12 -31.89 5.66 -11.06
N TYR A 13 -32.73 5.74 -12.10
CA TYR A 13 -32.28 6.16 -13.43
C TYR A 13 -31.78 7.62 -13.43
N LEU A 14 -32.40 8.53 -12.66
CA LEU A 14 -31.98 9.93 -12.55
C LEU A 14 -30.60 10.03 -11.90
N LEU A 15 -30.35 9.27 -10.82
CA LEU A 15 -29.04 9.17 -10.16
C LEU A 15 -27.98 8.53 -11.06
N LEU A 16 -28.32 7.50 -11.83
CA LEU A 16 -27.41 6.91 -12.83
C LEU A 16 -27.14 7.90 -13.99
N THR A 17 -28.15 8.64 -14.45
CA THR A 17 -27.99 9.66 -15.50
C THR A 17 -27.28 10.91 -14.99
N PHE A 18 -27.41 11.29 -13.72
CA PHE A 18 -26.63 12.40 -13.13
C PHE A 18 -25.16 12.04 -12.98
N LEU A 19 -24.86 10.75 -12.71
CA LEU A 19 -23.51 10.21 -12.70
C LEU A 19 -22.88 10.15 -14.11
N LEU A 20 -23.71 9.94 -15.15
CA LEU A 20 -23.30 9.93 -16.56
C LEU A 20 -23.26 11.34 -17.21
N LEU A 21 -24.11 12.27 -16.80
CA LEU A 21 -24.19 13.64 -17.33
C LEU A 21 -23.20 14.61 -16.66
N GLY A 22 -22.63 14.25 -15.49
CA GLY A 22 -21.50 14.95 -14.87
C GLY A 22 -20.19 14.88 -15.68
N ILE A 23 -20.18 14.14 -16.79
CA ILE A 23 -19.01 13.94 -17.66
C ILE A 23 -18.90 15.03 -18.76
N GLN A 24 -19.95 15.81 -19.05
CA GLN A 24 -19.96 16.69 -20.24
C GLN A 24 -19.73 18.20 -20.04
N ASN A 25 -19.82 18.77 -18.84
CA ASN A 25 -19.71 20.23 -18.68
C ASN A 25 -18.63 20.64 -17.69
N GLY A 26 -17.41 20.79 -18.21
CA GLY A 26 -16.25 21.32 -17.49
C GLY A 26 -15.22 21.95 -18.43
N TYR A 27 -15.69 22.64 -19.47
CA TYR A 27 -14.88 23.50 -20.34
C TYR A 27 -15.30 24.95 -20.13
N SER A 28 -14.61 25.67 -19.24
CA SER A 28 -14.24 27.07 -19.43
C SER A 28 -13.51 27.62 -18.20
N GLN A 29 -12.55 28.49 -18.48
CA GLN A 29 -11.84 29.43 -17.58
C GLN A 29 -10.49 29.03 -16.95
N ILE A 30 -9.44 29.31 -17.74
CA ILE A 30 -8.23 30.15 -17.47
C ILE A 30 -7.27 29.71 -16.32
N ARG A 31 -6.04 29.26 -16.60
CA ARG A 31 -4.77 29.97 -17.00
C ARG A 31 -4.23 30.96 -15.96
N ASN A 32 -3.23 30.53 -15.19
CA ASN A 32 -1.89 31.16 -15.02
C ASN A 32 -1.26 30.72 -13.69
N LEU A 33 0.00 30.28 -13.75
CA LEU A 33 1.08 30.32 -12.73
C LEU A 33 2.20 29.41 -13.27
N GLN A 34 3.01 29.91 -14.19
CA GLN A 34 4.33 30.52 -13.98
C GLN A 34 5.36 29.57 -13.34
N LEU A 35 6.26 29.12 -14.21
CA LEU A 35 7.53 28.47 -13.95
C LEU A 35 8.46 29.37 -13.14
N GLN A 36 9.18 28.79 -12.18
CA GLN A 36 10.41 29.39 -11.68
C GLN A 36 11.51 28.33 -11.65
N ASP A 37 12.47 28.58 -12.53
CA ASP A 37 13.73 27.89 -12.74
C ASP A 37 14.72 28.29 -11.62
N GLN A 38 15.43 27.32 -11.06
CA GLN A 38 16.53 27.51 -10.11
C GLN A 38 17.62 26.49 -10.45
N GLY A 39 18.62 26.98 -11.18
CA GLY A 39 19.81 26.24 -11.53
C GLY A 39 20.91 26.29 -10.47
N SER A 40 21.77 25.26 -10.58
CA SER A 40 23.20 25.22 -10.30
C SER A 40 23.73 25.39 -8.86
N GLY A 41 24.58 24.43 -8.46
CA GLY A 41 25.49 24.58 -7.33
C GLY A 41 26.09 23.27 -6.82
N SER A 42 26.73 22.45 -7.65
CA SER A 42 27.54 21.31 -7.17
C SER A 42 28.97 21.76 -6.88
N SER A 43 29.28 21.82 -5.59
CA SER A 43 30.60 22.10 -5.02
C SER A 43 31.55 20.91 -5.15
N SER A 44 32.81 21.27 -5.34
CA SER A 44 34.00 20.47 -5.58
C SER A 44 34.51 19.59 -4.42
N SER A 45 35.37 18.66 -4.85
CA SER A 45 36.56 18.09 -4.20
C SER A 45 36.39 17.08 -3.06
N ASN A 46 36.82 15.84 -3.35
CA ASN A 46 37.73 15.12 -2.46
C ASN A 46 38.75 14.29 -3.25
N THR A 47 40.00 14.57 -2.93
CA THR A 47 41.27 13.97 -3.31
C THR A 47 41.35 12.47 -3.03
N LEU A 48 41.96 11.72 -3.97
CA LEU A 48 42.65 10.47 -3.66
C LEU A 48 43.90 10.33 -4.55
N THR A 49 44.98 10.09 -3.84
CA THR A 49 46.39 10.00 -4.21
C THR A 49 46.70 8.90 -5.24
N GLY A 50 47.29 9.31 -6.37
CA GLY A 50 47.92 8.43 -7.36
C GLY A 50 49.43 8.60 -7.35
N LEU A 51 50.14 7.48 -7.43
CA LEU A 51 51.57 7.28 -7.24
C LEU A 51 52.44 8.09 -8.24
N ASN A 52 53.47 8.74 -7.71
CA ASN A 52 54.57 9.33 -8.47
C ASN A 52 55.42 8.24 -9.14
N MET A 53 55.47 8.27 -10.47
CA MET A 53 56.64 7.79 -11.23
C MET A 53 57.16 8.98 -12.04
N SER A 54 58.26 9.55 -11.58
CA SER A 54 59.01 10.58 -12.26
C SER A 54 59.67 10.03 -13.52
N THR A 55 59.27 10.55 -14.68
CA THR A 55 60.10 10.56 -15.88
C THR A 55 60.29 12.01 -16.29
N SER A 56 61.53 12.39 -16.58
CA SER A 56 61.97 13.75 -16.83
C SER A 56 61.43 14.28 -18.16
N GLU A 57 60.48 15.22 -18.10
CA GLU A 57 60.12 16.04 -19.25
C GLU A 57 61.04 17.27 -19.31
N GLY A 58 61.91 17.29 -20.33
CA GLY A 58 62.59 18.50 -20.76
C GLY A 58 61.58 19.49 -21.34
N SER A 59 61.50 20.68 -20.77
CA SER A 59 60.62 21.75 -21.23
C SER A 59 61.12 22.33 -22.55
N VAL A 60 60.42 22.04 -23.66
CA VAL A 60 60.46 22.88 -24.87
C VAL A 60 59.19 23.72 -24.89
N GLN A 61 59.34 25.03 -24.70
CA GLN A 61 58.30 26.00 -25.00
C GLN A 61 58.00 25.98 -26.51
N GLY A 62 56.82 25.52 -26.87
CA GLY A 62 56.25 25.60 -28.22
C GLY A 62 54.73 25.68 -28.10
N GLY A 63 54.13 26.66 -28.78
CA GLY A 63 52.74 27.09 -28.60
C GLY A 63 51.69 25.97 -28.58
N SER A 64 50.65 26.17 -27.77
CA SER A 64 49.48 25.30 -27.70
C SER A 64 48.79 25.27 -29.07
N THR A 65 49.07 24.21 -29.82
CA THR A 65 48.30 23.84 -31.00
C THR A 65 47.09 23.03 -30.51
N GLU A 66 46.00 23.72 -30.16
CA GLU A 66 44.69 23.06 -30.10
C GLU A 66 44.47 22.35 -31.45
N ASN A 67 44.24 21.02 -31.41
CA ASN A 67 44.17 20.09 -32.56
C ASN A 67 45.48 19.51 -33.13
N ALA A 68 46.63 19.65 -32.46
CA ALA A 68 47.79 18.85 -32.84
C ALA A 68 47.61 17.37 -32.47
N VAL A 69 47.93 16.48 -33.42
CA VAL A 69 47.99 15.04 -33.19
C VAL A 69 49.27 14.71 -32.42
N LYS A 70 49.14 14.30 -31.16
CA LYS A 70 50.26 13.81 -30.34
C LYS A 70 50.37 12.30 -30.52
N PHE A 71 51.55 11.78 -30.74
CA PHE A 71 51.76 10.34 -30.89
C PHE A 71 52.98 9.87 -30.11
N GLN A 72 52.87 8.67 -29.55
CA GLN A 72 53.89 7.98 -28.75
C GLN A 72 53.96 6.52 -29.23
N ALA A 73 55.17 5.96 -29.26
CA ALA A 73 55.44 4.55 -29.51
C ALA A 73 56.48 4.08 -28.49
N ASP A 74 56.27 2.95 -27.83
CA ASP A 74 57.19 2.46 -26.81
C ASP A 74 58.32 1.60 -27.41
N ASP A 75 58.12 0.98 -28.57
CA ASP A 75 59.12 0.16 -29.26
C ASP A 75 59.79 0.91 -30.42
N SER A 76 59.04 1.23 -31.49
CA SER A 76 59.62 1.85 -32.68
C SER A 76 58.67 2.77 -33.46
N LEU A 77 59.25 3.80 -34.09
CA LEU A 77 58.58 4.74 -35.00
C LEU A 77 59.29 4.73 -36.36
N ILE A 78 58.59 4.29 -37.41
CA ILE A 78 59.10 4.27 -38.79
C ILE A 78 58.33 5.29 -39.63
N VAL A 79 59.02 6.31 -40.16
CA VAL A 79 58.40 7.32 -41.03
C VAL A 79 58.87 7.14 -42.46
N GLN A 80 57.94 6.82 -43.36
CA GLN A 80 58.19 6.64 -44.79
C GLN A 80 57.76 7.89 -45.57
N LEU A 81 58.71 8.71 -46.01
CA LEU A 81 58.44 9.99 -46.68
C LEU A 81 58.32 9.93 -48.21
N ARG A 82 58.84 8.87 -48.86
CA ARG A 82 59.01 8.82 -50.33
C ARG A 82 57.81 8.30 -51.12
N LYS A 83 56.79 7.71 -50.46
CA LYS A 83 55.55 7.21 -51.09
C LYS A 83 54.38 7.32 -50.10
N GLY A 84 53.57 8.38 -50.21
CA GLY A 84 52.32 8.57 -49.44
C GLY A 84 52.49 8.81 -47.93
N ARG A 85 53.56 9.52 -47.55
CA ARG A 85 53.98 9.94 -46.19
C ARG A 85 53.25 9.19 -45.06
N LYS A 86 53.78 8.03 -44.62
CA LYS A 86 53.19 7.23 -43.52
C LYS A 86 54.11 7.16 -42.31
N ALA A 87 53.54 7.17 -41.11
CA ALA A 87 54.21 6.87 -39.86
C ALA A 87 53.65 5.56 -39.29
N PHE A 88 54.53 4.62 -38.96
CA PHE A 88 54.20 3.34 -38.33
C PHE A 88 54.73 3.36 -36.90
N LEU A 89 53.86 3.15 -35.93
CA LEU A 89 54.14 3.18 -34.51
C LEU A 89 53.93 1.77 -33.93
N TYR A 90 54.90 1.28 -33.17
CA TYR A 90 54.92 -0.08 -32.61
C TYR A 90 55.18 -0.05 -31.10
N GLY A 91 54.71 -1.09 -30.40
CA GLY A 91 54.87 -1.26 -28.95
C GLY A 91 53.94 -0.33 -28.20
N MET A 92 52.70 -0.76 -27.99
CA MET A 92 51.66 0.00 -27.26
C MET A 92 51.57 1.47 -27.68
N ALA A 93 51.60 1.70 -28.99
CA ALA A 93 51.52 3.02 -29.57
C ALA A 93 50.23 3.74 -29.16
N LYS A 94 50.35 5.03 -28.87
CA LYS A 94 49.26 5.90 -28.42
C LYS A 94 49.21 7.15 -29.29
N ILE A 95 48.08 7.39 -29.95
CA ILE A 95 47.77 8.65 -30.64
C ILE A 95 46.70 9.38 -29.84
N THR A 96 46.91 10.66 -29.56
CA THR A 96 45.97 11.53 -28.83
C THR A 96 45.63 12.75 -29.68
N HIS A 97 44.34 13.01 -29.87
CA HIS A 97 43.77 14.16 -30.55
C HIS A 97 42.54 14.66 -29.75
N THR A 98 42.04 15.87 -30.05
CA THR A 98 40.81 16.41 -29.43
C THR A 98 39.60 15.50 -29.66
N SER A 99 39.52 14.86 -30.84
CA SER A 99 38.48 13.88 -31.19
C SER A 99 38.62 12.50 -30.54
N GLY A 100 39.70 12.21 -29.79
CA GLY A 100 39.86 10.92 -29.12
C GLY A 100 41.30 10.43 -28.96
N THR A 101 41.45 9.34 -28.20
CA THR A 101 42.72 8.66 -27.95
C THR A 101 42.69 7.24 -28.50
N LEU A 102 43.63 6.89 -29.38
CA LEU A 102 43.76 5.56 -29.97
C LEU A 102 45.01 4.87 -29.42
N ILE A 103 44.85 3.70 -28.83
CA ILE A 103 45.93 2.88 -28.25
C ILE A 103 45.94 1.53 -28.97
N SER A 104 47.09 1.05 -29.42
CA SER A 104 47.21 -0.28 -30.03
C SER A 104 48.65 -0.76 -30.09
N GLY A 105 48.88 -2.07 -30.21
CA GLY A 105 50.20 -2.64 -30.44
C GLY A 105 50.86 -2.14 -31.74
N GLN A 106 50.07 -1.82 -32.77
CA GLN A 106 50.53 -1.21 -34.02
C GLN A 106 49.55 -0.14 -34.50
N ILE A 107 50.05 1.07 -34.77
CA ILE A 107 49.28 2.16 -35.40
C ILE A 107 49.99 2.66 -36.65
N THR A 108 49.27 2.76 -37.76
CA THR A 108 49.70 3.38 -39.01
C THR A 108 48.96 4.69 -39.19
N MET A 109 49.69 5.80 -39.14
CA MET A 109 49.17 7.13 -39.45
C MET A 109 49.58 7.54 -40.86
N ASN A 110 48.64 8.01 -41.65
CA ASN A 110 48.96 8.64 -42.93
C ASN A 110 49.09 10.15 -42.71
N LEU A 111 50.26 10.73 -42.96
CA LEU A 111 50.58 12.14 -42.75
C LEU A 111 50.03 13.05 -43.87
N ASP A 112 49.64 12.47 -45.01
CA ASP A 112 48.98 13.18 -46.13
C ASP A 112 47.47 13.31 -45.94
N SER A 113 46.89 12.60 -44.98
CA SER A 113 45.44 12.49 -44.79
C SER A 113 45.08 12.54 -43.31
N THR A 114 43.80 12.67 -42.99
CA THR A 114 43.34 12.66 -41.59
C THR A 114 42.98 11.25 -41.08
N THR A 115 43.53 10.19 -41.69
CA THR A 115 43.21 8.79 -41.34
C THR A 115 44.32 8.10 -40.57
N VAL A 116 43.94 7.41 -39.51
CA VAL A 116 44.77 6.52 -38.70
C VAL A 116 44.20 5.11 -38.73
N GLU A 117 45.07 4.12 -38.80
CA GLU A 117 44.72 2.70 -38.82
C GLU A 117 45.46 1.99 -37.68
N ALA A 118 44.72 1.39 -36.74
CA ALA A 118 45.27 0.55 -35.69
C ALA A 118 44.92 -0.92 -35.97
N ARG A 119 45.87 -1.81 -35.70
CA ARG A 119 45.70 -3.26 -35.84
C ARG A 119 46.32 -3.96 -34.66
N ALA A 120 45.69 -5.06 -34.23
CA ALA A 120 46.34 -5.97 -33.31
C ALA A 120 47.59 -6.57 -33.98
N SER A 121 48.73 -6.52 -33.29
CA SER A 121 50.00 -7.09 -33.78
C SER A 121 49.93 -8.62 -33.91
N ASN A 122 49.06 -9.27 -33.14
CA ASN A 122 48.79 -10.71 -33.18
C ASN A 122 47.34 -10.98 -32.70
N PHE A 123 46.63 -11.93 -33.32
CA PHE A 123 45.23 -12.27 -33.00
C PHE A 123 45.05 -12.88 -31.59
N LYS A 124 46.12 -13.37 -30.96
CA LYS A 124 46.12 -13.95 -29.60
C LYS A 124 46.57 -13.00 -28.49
N ASP A 125 47.04 -11.80 -28.84
CA ASP A 125 47.58 -10.86 -27.86
C ASP A 125 46.51 -9.84 -27.44
N SER A 126 45.89 -10.05 -26.29
CA SER A 126 44.86 -9.16 -25.74
C SER A 126 45.41 -7.82 -25.24
N LEU A 127 46.73 -7.72 -25.00
CA LEU A 127 47.37 -6.50 -24.53
C LEU A 127 47.56 -5.47 -25.65
N GLY A 128 47.76 -5.94 -26.90
CA GLY A 128 47.98 -5.10 -28.08
C GLY A 128 46.71 -4.75 -28.88
N MET A 129 45.52 -5.14 -28.42
CA MET A 129 44.27 -4.87 -29.13
C MET A 129 44.00 -3.36 -29.28
N PRO A 130 43.62 -2.88 -30.48
CA PRO A 130 43.15 -1.52 -30.68
C PRO A 130 42.02 -1.11 -29.71
N LEU A 131 42.23 0.00 -29.03
CA LEU A 131 41.29 0.66 -28.14
C LEU A 131 41.16 2.13 -28.55
N LEU A 132 39.97 2.54 -28.98
CA LEU A 132 39.63 3.94 -29.22
C LEU A 132 38.81 4.46 -28.04
N ARG A 133 39.25 5.58 -27.45
CA ARG A 133 38.55 6.30 -26.39
C ARG A 133 38.08 7.66 -26.87
N MET A 134 36.78 7.94 -26.78
CA MET A 134 36.17 9.22 -27.15
C MET A 134 35.28 9.68 -25.99
N GLY A 135 35.74 10.65 -25.19
CA GLY A 135 35.01 11.05 -23.98
C GLY A 135 34.92 9.90 -22.97
N GLU A 136 33.70 9.44 -22.68
CA GLU A 136 33.44 8.26 -21.83
C GLU A 136 33.34 6.93 -22.61
N ASP A 137 33.28 6.98 -23.95
CA ASP A 137 33.10 5.79 -24.77
C ASP A 137 34.41 5.06 -25.03
N GLU A 138 34.37 3.73 -24.88
CA GLU A 138 35.46 2.82 -25.20
C GLU A 138 35.05 1.84 -26.29
N ILE A 139 35.76 1.85 -27.42
CA ILE A 139 35.57 0.90 -28.52
C ILE A 139 36.80 0.00 -28.61
N LYS A 140 36.59 -1.30 -28.41
CA LYS A 140 37.61 -2.34 -28.59
C LYS A 140 37.35 -3.08 -29.90
N SER A 141 38.39 -3.29 -30.69
CA SER A 141 38.27 -3.90 -32.02
C SER A 141 39.58 -4.54 -32.47
N THR A 142 39.54 -5.55 -33.36
CA THR A 142 40.74 -6.16 -33.94
C THR A 142 41.45 -5.22 -34.92
N ARG A 143 40.69 -4.34 -35.59
CA ARG A 143 41.18 -3.32 -36.51
C ARG A 143 40.31 -2.07 -36.47
N ILE A 144 40.93 -0.92 -36.23
CA ILE A 144 40.27 0.39 -36.20
C ILE A 144 40.84 1.24 -37.33
N LEU A 145 39.99 1.65 -38.27
CA LEU A 145 40.31 2.69 -39.25
C LEU A 145 39.51 3.94 -38.88
N PHE A 146 40.17 5.00 -38.43
CA PHE A 146 39.51 6.20 -37.91
C PHE A 146 39.99 7.46 -38.61
N ASN A 147 39.08 8.38 -38.89
CA ASN A 147 39.36 9.69 -39.45
C ASN A 147 39.12 10.76 -38.40
N TYR A 148 40.20 11.32 -37.84
CA TYR A 148 40.11 12.22 -36.68
C TYR A 148 39.52 13.61 -37.00
N ASN A 149 39.36 13.98 -38.27
CA ASN A 149 38.73 15.24 -38.68
C ASN A 149 37.19 15.11 -38.85
N SER A 150 36.72 13.96 -39.35
CA SER A 150 35.29 13.72 -39.58
C SER A 150 34.64 12.84 -38.51
N SER A 151 35.41 12.38 -37.52
CA SER A 151 35.03 11.40 -36.50
C SER A 151 34.48 10.08 -37.08
N ARG A 152 34.68 9.81 -38.37
CA ARG A 152 34.23 8.59 -39.06
C ARG A 152 35.21 7.45 -38.85
N GLY A 153 34.69 6.27 -38.65
CA GLY A 153 35.43 5.07 -38.30
C GLY A 153 34.86 3.81 -38.95
N LYS A 154 35.74 2.83 -39.10
CA LYS A 154 35.40 1.44 -39.41
C LYS A 154 36.11 0.54 -38.42
N PHE A 155 35.37 -0.42 -37.89
CA PHE A 155 35.86 -1.33 -36.87
C PHE A 155 35.56 -2.77 -37.32
N GLU A 156 36.53 -3.66 -37.19
CA GLU A 156 36.37 -5.11 -37.42
C GLU A 156 36.32 -5.84 -36.07
N ASP A 157 35.37 -6.76 -35.90
CA ASP A 157 35.11 -7.50 -34.65
C ASP A 157 35.16 -6.60 -33.42
N ALA A 158 34.16 -5.72 -33.33
CA ALA A 158 34.15 -4.63 -32.39
C ALA A 158 33.08 -4.80 -31.32
N GLN A 159 33.45 -4.42 -30.11
CA GLN A 159 32.60 -4.41 -28.93
C GLN A 159 32.32 -2.95 -28.54
N ILE A 160 31.05 -2.61 -28.45
CA ILE A 160 30.55 -1.28 -28.11
C ILE A 160 29.68 -1.41 -26.87
N ASN A 161 30.00 -0.62 -25.84
CA ASN A 161 29.11 -0.42 -24.71
C ASN A 161 28.08 0.64 -25.09
N VAL A 162 26.80 0.32 -24.91
CA VAL A 162 25.68 1.27 -25.02
C VAL A 162 25.04 1.44 -23.66
N SER A 163 24.30 2.53 -23.44
CA SER A 163 23.79 2.94 -22.13
C SER A 163 23.06 1.82 -21.36
N ASP A 164 22.35 0.94 -22.06
CA ASP A 164 21.56 -0.16 -21.48
C ASP A 164 22.04 -1.58 -21.86
N GLY A 165 23.23 -1.73 -22.45
CA GLY A 165 23.72 -3.05 -22.84
C GLY A 165 25.01 -3.08 -23.64
N LEU A 166 25.26 -4.22 -24.26
CA LEU A 166 26.44 -4.52 -25.05
C LEU A 166 26.04 -4.84 -26.48
N LEU A 167 26.77 -4.24 -27.43
CA LEU A 167 26.70 -4.54 -28.85
C LEU A 167 28.03 -5.13 -29.31
N ILE A 168 27.96 -6.26 -30.00
CA ILE A 168 29.09 -6.92 -30.65
C ILE A 168 28.77 -7.01 -32.13
N GLY A 169 29.73 -6.69 -33.01
CA GLY A 169 29.52 -6.80 -34.45
C GLY A 169 30.79 -7.12 -35.21
N SER A 170 30.65 -7.88 -36.30
CA SER A 170 31.78 -8.28 -37.15
C SER A 170 32.33 -7.10 -37.96
N LYS A 171 31.46 -6.24 -38.46
CA LYS A 171 31.82 -5.00 -39.15
C LYS A 171 30.97 -3.85 -38.67
N ILE A 172 31.62 -2.82 -38.15
CA ILE A 172 30.96 -1.62 -37.66
C ILE A 172 31.44 -0.42 -38.47
N LYS A 173 30.50 0.45 -38.84
CA LYS A 173 30.76 1.69 -39.57
C LYS A 173 29.94 2.81 -38.95
N ASN A 174 30.60 3.80 -38.35
CA ASN A 174 29.95 5.05 -37.97
C ASN A 174 30.06 6.08 -39.11
N VAL A 175 28.92 6.66 -39.48
CA VAL A 175 28.81 7.59 -40.62
C VAL A 175 28.92 9.05 -40.14
N ASN A 176 28.51 9.30 -38.90
CA ASN A 176 28.64 10.53 -38.14
C ASN A 176 28.61 10.17 -36.63
N GLU A 177 28.47 11.15 -35.75
CA GLU A 177 28.40 10.95 -34.30
C GLU A 177 27.15 10.19 -33.85
N SER A 178 26.03 10.29 -34.58
CA SER A 178 24.75 9.71 -34.15
C SER A 178 24.31 8.44 -34.88
N GLU A 179 24.95 8.05 -35.98
CA GLU A 179 24.54 6.91 -36.82
C GLU A 179 25.66 5.87 -36.98
N VAL A 180 25.38 4.67 -36.46
CA VAL A 180 26.28 3.52 -36.53
C VAL A 180 25.59 2.35 -37.21
N PHE A 181 26.23 1.76 -38.22
CA PHE A 181 25.78 0.54 -38.88
C PHE A 181 26.63 -0.64 -38.44
N ILE A 182 25.97 -1.76 -38.14
CA ILE A 182 26.59 -2.99 -37.65
C ILE A 182 26.14 -4.15 -38.54
N GLN A 183 27.09 -4.95 -39.00
CA GLN A 183 26.83 -6.21 -39.68
C GLN A 183 27.08 -7.38 -38.71
N ASP A 184 26.23 -8.41 -38.80
CA ASP A 184 26.24 -9.59 -37.93
C ASP A 184 26.31 -9.18 -36.45
N GLY A 185 25.34 -8.35 -36.06
CA GLY A 185 25.27 -7.73 -34.75
C GLY A 185 24.65 -8.66 -33.71
N ILE A 186 25.19 -8.62 -32.50
CA ILE A 186 24.65 -9.26 -31.31
C ILE A 186 24.38 -8.16 -30.28
N TYR A 187 23.14 -8.08 -29.82
CA TYR A 187 22.72 -7.17 -28.75
C TYR A 187 22.31 -7.95 -27.51
N SER A 188 22.85 -7.58 -26.35
CA SER A 188 22.45 -8.16 -25.07
C SER A 188 22.59 -7.13 -23.96
N THR A 189 21.78 -7.22 -22.91
CA THR A 189 21.99 -6.43 -21.70
C THR A 189 22.68 -7.25 -20.61
N CYS A 190 23.18 -8.43 -20.97
CA CYS A 190 23.98 -9.25 -20.08
C CYS A 190 25.43 -8.76 -20.01
N PRO A 191 26.13 -9.05 -18.89
CA PRO A 191 27.56 -8.82 -18.80
C PRO A 191 28.33 -9.52 -19.94
N PRO A 192 29.43 -8.93 -20.42
CA PRO A 192 30.17 -9.41 -21.60
C PRO A 192 30.79 -10.80 -21.43
N ASP A 193 31.03 -11.24 -20.19
CA ASP A 193 31.69 -12.53 -19.91
C ASP A 193 30.84 -13.72 -20.38
N TYR A 194 29.51 -13.63 -20.26
CA TYR A 194 28.59 -14.66 -20.72
C TYR A 194 27.20 -14.08 -21.04
N LEU A 195 26.78 -14.22 -22.30
CA LEU A 195 25.50 -13.71 -22.79
C LEU A 195 24.39 -14.74 -22.57
N TYR A 196 23.74 -14.71 -21.39
CA TYR A 196 22.60 -15.62 -21.08
C TYR A 196 21.42 -15.47 -22.05
N TYR A 197 21.29 -14.32 -22.70
CA TYR A 197 20.42 -14.14 -23.85
C TYR A 197 21.02 -13.08 -24.77
N TYR A 198 20.69 -13.12 -26.05
CA TYR A 198 21.08 -12.09 -27.00
C TYR A 198 20.20 -12.10 -28.24
N LEU A 199 20.07 -10.93 -28.87
CA LEU A 199 19.45 -10.77 -30.16
C LEU A 199 20.53 -10.73 -31.23
N GLU A 200 20.60 -11.77 -32.06
CA GLU A 200 21.49 -11.84 -33.22
C GLU A 200 20.75 -11.30 -34.44
N ALA A 201 21.33 -10.37 -35.19
CA ALA A 201 20.74 -9.84 -36.43
C ALA A 201 21.80 -9.65 -37.51
N LYS A 202 21.42 -9.91 -38.77
CA LYS A 202 22.35 -9.73 -39.90
C LYS A 202 22.78 -8.29 -40.09
N GLN A 203 21.88 -7.34 -39.83
CA GLN A 203 22.15 -5.91 -39.93
C GLN A 203 21.46 -5.18 -38.79
N MET A 204 22.19 -4.31 -38.12
CA MET A 204 21.67 -3.37 -37.13
C MET A 204 22.08 -1.93 -37.46
N LYS A 205 21.26 -0.97 -37.06
CA LYS A 205 21.55 0.47 -37.15
C LYS A 205 21.25 1.11 -35.80
N ILE A 206 22.20 1.84 -35.24
CA ILE A 206 22.00 2.68 -34.07
C ILE A 206 21.76 4.12 -34.55
N VAL A 207 20.78 4.80 -33.96
CA VAL A 207 20.47 6.21 -34.19
C VAL A 207 20.44 6.95 -32.86
N ASP A 208 21.13 8.09 -32.80
CA ASP A 208 21.22 9.01 -31.66
C ASP A 208 21.64 8.32 -30.35
N GLU A 209 22.43 7.23 -30.43
CA GLU A 209 22.87 6.39 -29.31
C GLU A 209 21.73 5.74 -28.49
N GLU A 210 20.47 5.96 -28.88
CA GLU A 210 19.29 5.58 -28.13
C GLU A 210 18.37 4.59 -28.87
N GLU A 211 18.48 4.41 -30.19
CA GLU A 211 17.56 3.52 -30.92
C GLU A 211 18.32 2.48 -31.76
N ILE A 212 18.12 1.19 -31.47
CA ILE A 212 18.74 0.08 -32.21
C ILE A 212 17.71 -0.54 -33.15
N PHE A 213 17.83 -0.28 -34.44
CA PHE A 213 17.06 -0.95 -35.49
C PHE A 213 17.76 -2.23 -35.93
N PHE A 214 17.00 -3.27 -36.24
CA PHE A 214 17.55 -4.55 -36.71
C PHE A 214 16.72 -5.14 -37.85
N THR A 215 17.38 -5.94 -38.69
CA THR A 215 16.71 -6.75 -39.72
C THR A 215 17.14 -8.21 -39.63
N ASN A 216 16.19 -9.10 -39.89
CA ASN A 216 16.36 -10.55 -39.82
C ASN A 216 17.03 -11.00 -38.51
N ALA A 217 16.44 -10.60 -37.39
CA ALA A 217 16.95 -10.88 -36.06
C ALA A 217 16.34 -12.15 -35.46
N ARG A 218 17.13 -12.87 -34.67
CA ARG A 218 16.71 -14.04 -33.91
C ARG A 218 17.18 -13.88 -32.47
N LEU A 219 16.27 -14.13 -31.54
CA LEU A 219 16.58 -14.15 -30.12
C LEU A 219 17.15 -15.51 -29.74
N TYR A 220 18.21 -15.51 -28.94
CA TYR A 220 18.78 -16.69 -28.32
C TYR A 220 18.66 -16.56 -26.80
N VAL A 221 18.27 -17.63 -26.13
CA VAL A 221 18.21 -17.72 -24.67
C VAL A 221 19.00 -18.96 -24.27
N LEU A 222 20.04 -18.79 -23.46
CA LEU A 222 20.99 -19.85 -23.11
C LEU A 222 21.53 -20.58 -24.36
N ASP A 223 21.88 -19.80 -25.40
CA ASP A 223 22.31 -20.29 -26.72
C ASP A 223 21.26 -21.12 -27.49
N ILE A 224 20.02 -21.21 -27.00
CA ILE A 224 18.92 -21.87 -27.69
C ILE A 224 18.20 -20.85 -28.59
N PRO A 225 18.12 -21.07 -29.91
CA PRO A 225 17.43 -20.19 -30.82
C PRO A 225 15.92 -20.20 -30.55
N TYR A 226 15.35 -19.02 -30.31
CA TYR A 226 13.90 -18.87 -30.25
C TYR A 226 13.30 -19.16 -31.64
N PRO A 227 12.16 -19.87 -31.73
CA PRO A 227 11.67 -20.41 -33.01
C PRO A 227 11.29 -19.36 -34.05
N PHE A 228 11.01 -18.12 -33.63
CA PHE A 228 10.58 -17.05 -34.53
C PHE A 228 11.76 -16.15 -34.94
N VAL A 229 11.83 -15.84 -36.24
CA VAL A 229 12.75 -14.84 -36.81
C VAL A 229 11.97 -13.54 -37.01
N LEU A 230 12.52 -12.44 -36.50
CA LEU A 230 11.96 -11.10 -36.63
C LEU A 230 12.51 -10.46 -37.91
N PRO A 231 11.71 -10.25 -38.97
CA PRO A 231 12.21 -9.73 -40.24
C PRO A 231 12.74 -8.29 -40.12
N PHE A 232 12.13 -7.47 -39.26
CA PHE A 232 12.58 -6.13 -38.91
C PHE A 232 12.02 -5.73 -37.54
N GLY A 233 12.72 -4.84 -36.83
CA GLY A 233 12.26 -4.29 -35.55
C GLY A 233 13.22 -3.23 -35.00
N TYR A 234 12.91 -2.73 -33.81
CA TYR A 234 13.80 -1.82 -33.10
C TYR A 234 13.72 -2.04 -31.58
N VAL A 235 14.84 -1.82 -30.89
CA VAL A 235 14.97 -1.76 -29.44
C VAL A 235 15.21 -0.30 -29.04
N PRO A 236 14.24 0.35 -28.37
CA PRO A 236 14.44 1.70 -27.82
C PRO A 236 15.24 1.64 -26.51
N ALA A 237 16.20 2.55 -26.34
CA ALA A 237 16.97 2.72 -25.11
C ALA A 237 16.13 3.32 -23.98
N GLN A 238 15.21 4.25 -24.29
CA GLN A 238 14.28 4.73 -23.28
C GLN A 238 13.10 3.77 -23.11
N ILE A 239 12.91 3.28 -21.88
CA ILE A 239 11.74 2.49 -21.51
C ILE A 239 10.53 3.44 -21.48
N ASP A 240 9.71 3.43 -22.53
CA ASP A 240 8.43 4.13 -22.46
C ASP A 240 7.62 3.54 -21.30
N LYS A 241 7.21 4.39 -20.37
CA LYS A 241 6.34 4.01 -19.25
C LYS A 241 4.96 3.51 -19.70
N ASN A 242 4.63 3.69 -20.98
CA ASN A 242 3.33 3.50 -21.59
C ASN A 242 3.36 2.35 -22.61
N ARG A 243 3.56 1.10 -22.16
CA ARG A 243 3.64 -0.08 -23.06
C ARG A 243 2.70 -1.19 -22.65
N SER A 244 2.12 -1.84 -23.65
CA SER A 244 1.31 -3.06 -23.49
C SER A 244 2.19 -4.31 -23.60
N GLY A 245 1.80 -5.41 -22.93
CA GLY A 245 2.55 -6.65 -23.03
C GLY A 245 2.02 -7.83 -22.21
N ILE A 246 2.56 -9.02 -22.51
CA ILE A 246 2.26 -10.27 -21.82
C ILE A 246 2.73 -10.23 -20.36
N LEU A 247 1.88 -10.68 -19.44
CA LEU A 247 2.22 -10.86 -18.03
C LEU A 247 3.18 -12.04 -17.84
N THR A 248 4.11 -11.92 -16.89
CA THR A 248 5.06 -13.00 -16.62
C THR A 248 4.34 -14.22 -16.02
N PRO A 249 4.32 -15.37 -16.72
CA PRO A 249 3.74 -16.59 -16.18
C PRO A 249 4.54 -17.08 -14.98
N THR A 250 3.86 -17.68 -14.01
CA THR A 250 4.47 -18.25 -12.81
C THR A 250 3.97 -19.67 -12.66
N TYR A 251 4.88 -20.63 -12.50
CA TYR A 251 4.51 -22.00 -12.19
C TYR A 251 4.00 -22.04 -10.76
N VAL A 252 2.85 -22.66 -10.57
CA VAL A 252 2.23 -22.84 -9.26
C VAL A 252 1.93 -24.31 -9.07
N PHE A 253 2.08 -24.79 -7.85
CA PHE A 253 1.42 -26.00 -7.39
C PHE A 253 0.56 -25.62 -6.22
N ASP A 254 -0.70 -26.03 -6.29
CA ASP A 254 -1.68 -25.79 -5.25
C ASP A 254 -2.24 -27.14 -4.79
N ALA A 255 -1.93 -27.51 -3.56
CA ALA A 255 -2.42 -28.75 -2.97
C ALA A 255 -3.89 -28.63 -2.53
N GLN A 256 -4.45 -27.41 -2.52
CA GLN A 256 -5.85 -27.18 -2.17
C GLN A 256 -6.78 -27.80 -3.23
N THR A 257 -7.83 -28.48 -2.77
CA THR A 257 -8.87 -29.11 -3.61
C THR A 257 -8.31 -29.95 -4.77
N SER A 258 -7.10 -30.48 -4.60
CA SER A 258 -6.36 -31.21 -5.63
C SER A 258 -6.21 -30.42 -6.95
N LYS A 259 -6.10 -29.08 -6.92
CA LYS A 259 -5.87 -28.26 -8.13
C LYS A 259 -4.64 -28.71 -8.91
N GLY A 260 -3.59 -29.11 -8.19
CA GLY A 260 -2.38 -29.68 -8.76
C GLY A 260 -1.44 -28.60 -9.31
N ILE A 261 -0.77 -28.91 -10.42
CA ILE A 261 0.18 -27.99 -11.05
C ILE A 261 -0.59 -27.04 -11.96
N GLY A 262 -0.20 -25.78 -11.98
CA GLY A 262 -0.82 -24.77 -12.82
C GLY A 262 0.16 -23.70 -13.30
N LEU A 263 -0.36 -22.85 -14.16
CA LEU A 263 0.26 -21.62 -14.60
C LEU A 263 -0.58 -20.46 -14.06
N HIS A 264 0.02 -19.68 -13.17
CA HIS A 264 -0.53 -18.48 -12.59
C HIS A 264 -0.09 -17.26 -13.42
N ASN A 265 -0.95 -16.24 -13.48
CA ASN A 265 -0.68 -14.94 -14.09
C ASN A 265 -0.41 -15.00 -15.62
N LEU A 266 -1.13 -15.87 -16.34
CA LEU A 266 -1.15 -15.86 -17.80
C LEU A 266 -2.03 -14.72 -18.28
N GLY A 267 -1.49 -13.72 -18.96
CA GLY A 267 -2.32 -12.58 -19.31
C GLY A 267 -1.67 -11.52 -20.16
N TRP A 268 -2.41 -10.43 -20.33
CA TRP A 268 -2.02 -9.26 -21.10
C TRP A 268 -2.31 -7.98 -20.32
N PHE A 269 -1.28 -7.14 -20.19
CA PHE A 269 -1.39 -5.76 -19.78
C PHE A 269 -1.57 -4.88 -21.02
N GLN A 270 -2.62 -4.08 -21.05
CA GLN A 270 -2.91 -3.13 -22.11
C GLN A 270 -2.85 -1.71 -21.56
N TYR A 271 -1.93 -0.91 -22.11
CA TYR A 271 -2.00 0.54 -22.02
C TYR A 271 -2.95 1.02 -23.12
N ILE A 272 -4.09 1.62 -22.76
CA ILE A 272 -5.08 2.12 -23.73
C ILE A 272 -4.80 3.58 -24.06
N ASN A 273 -4.62 4.41 -23.02
CA ASN A 273 -4.22 5.82 -23.11
C ASN A 273 -3.67 6.31 -21.75
N ASP A 274 -3.27 7.57 -21.66
CA ASP A 274 -2.70 8.19 -20.45
C ASP A 274 -3.65 8.20 -19.23
N TYR A 275 -4.93 7.90 -19.43
CA TYR A 275 -5.96 7.91 -18.40
C TYR A 275 -6.50 6.53 -18.05
N LEU A 276 -6.20 5.48 -18.83
CA LEU A 276 -6.83 4.17 -18.74
C LEU A 276 -5.83 3.04 -19.08
N THR A 277 -5.67 2.11 -18.16
CA THR A 277 -4.92 0.87 -18.35
C THR A 277 -5.76 -0.33 -17.91
N THR A 278 -5.52 -1.50 -18.50
CA THR A 278 -6.23 -2.73 -18.12
C THR A 278 -5.30 -3.92 -18.13
N THR A 279 -5.44 -4.78 -17.13
CA THR A 279 -4.76 -6.08 -17.03
C THR A 279 -5.80 -7.17 -17.09
N LEU A 280 -5.66 -8.10 -18.03
CA LEU A 280 -6.42 -9.34 -18.06
C LEU A 280 -5.47 -10.49 -17.74
N SER A 281 -5.76 -11.27 -16.71
CA SER A 281 -4.98 -12.44 -16.30
C SER A 281 -5.86 -13.66 -16.11
N ALA A 282 -5.28 -14.83 -16.28
CA ALA A 282 -5.89 -16.12 -16.06
C ALA A 282 -4.90 -17.05 -15.36
N ASP A 283 -5.43 -17.87 -14.45
CA ASP A 283 -4.73 -18.98 -13.84
C ASP A 283 -5.39 -20.26 -14.31
N ILE A 284 -4.59 -21.26 -14.69
CA ILE A 284 -5.07 -22.53 -15.22
C ILE A 284 -4.33 -23.65 -14.51
N PHE A 285 -5.06 -24.67 -14.05
CA PHE A 285 -4.51 -25.80 -13.30
C PHE A 285 -4.82 -27.13 -13.99
N THR A 286 -4.03 -28.17 -13.67
CA THR A 286 -4.19 -29.52 -14.20
C THR A 286 -5.53 -30.16 -13.86
N SER A 287 -6.18 -29.75 -12.75
CA SER A 287 -7.54 -30.20 -12.43
C SER A 287 -8.62 -29.64 -13.37
N GLY A 288 -8.28 -28.71 -14.27
CA GLY A 288 -9.23 -27.97 -15.08
C GLY A 288 -9.87 -26.78 -14.34
N THR A 289 -9.44 -26.51 -13.11
CA THR A 289 -9.73 -25.24 -12.43
C THR A 289 -9.13 -24.09 -13.22
N TYR A 290 -9.91 -23.01 -13.38
CA TYR A 290 -9.40 -21.76 -13.93
C TYR A 290 -9.95 -20.55 -13.17
N TYR A 291 -9.13 -19.50 -13.10
CA TYR A 291 -9.48 -18.22 -12.51
C TYR A 291 -9.13 -17.10 -13.49
N ALA A 292 -10.12 -16.34 -13.95
CA ALA A 292 -9.94 -15.17 -14.78
C ALA A 292 -10.12 -13.90 -13.94
N ASN A 293 -9.21 -12.95 -14.12
CA ASN A 293 -9.20 -11.69 -13.41
C ASN A 293 -8.94 -10.53 -14.37
N ASN A 294 -9.79 -9.51 -14.33
CA ASN A 294 -9.58 -8.24 -15.01
C ASN A 294 -9.36 -7.13 -13.97
N SER A 295 -8.37 -6.28 -14.18
CA SER A 295 -8.11 -5.10 -13.36
C SER A 295 -7.91 -3.89 -14.28
N THR A 296 -8.90 -3.00 -14.29
CA THR A 296 -8.89 -1.77 -15.08
C THR A 296 -8.63 -0.58 -14.17
N GLN A 297 -7.58 0.18 -14.43
CA GLN A 297 -7.23 1.37 -13.66
C GLN A 297 -7.49 2.62 -14.51
N TYR A 298 -8.04 3.66 -13.88
CA TYR A 298 -8.27 4.94 -14.55
C TYR A 298 -7.85 6.11 -13.67
N ARG A 299 -7.31 7.17 -14.29
CA ARG A 299 -6.93 8.40 -13.60
C ARG A 299 -6.95 9.59 -14.56
N VAL A 300 -7.66 10.66 -14.19
CA VAL A 300 -7.65 11.94 -14.91
C VAL A 300 -7.18 13.04 -13.96
N GLY A 301 -5.86 13.29 -13.97
CA GLY A 301 -5.21 14.25 -13.08
C GLY A 301 -5.62 14.05 -11.62
N ASP A 302 -6.04 15.14 -10.97
CA ASP A 302 -6.57 15.13 -9.60
C ASP A 302 -8.12 15.12 -9.54
N ARG A 303 -8.80 15.09 -10.71
CA ARG A 303 -10.27 15.14 -10.79
C ARG A 303 -10.89 13.83 -10.34
N PHE A 304 -10.43 12.71 -10.89
CA PHE A 304 -10.86 11.39 -10.45
C PHE A 304 -9.84 10.32 -10.75
N ASN A 305 -9.83 9.29 -9.91
CA ASN A 305 -9.00 8.11 -10.07
C ASN A 305 -9.67 6.89 -9.43
N GLY A 306 -9.36 5.71 -9.93
CA GLY A 306 -9.95 4.48 -9.43
C GLY A 306 -9.47 3.23 -10.14
N ALA A 307 -10.01 2.10 -9.70
CA ALA A 307 -9.77 0.79 -10.27
C ALA A 307 -11.04 -0.06 -10.20
N ILE A 308 -11.29 -0.85 -11.24
CA ILE A 308 -12.36 -1.85 -11.30
C ILE A 308 -11.68 -3.21 -11.44
N THR A 309 -11.98 -4.13 -10.53
CA THR A 309 -11.47 -5.50 -10.52
C THR A 309 -12.65 -6.46 -10.69
N LEU A 310 -12.56 -7.37 -11.65
CA LEU A 310 -13.55 -8.41 -11.90
C LEU A 310 -12.86 -9.76 -11.79
N GLY A 311 -13.33 -10.62 -10.88
CA GLY A 311 -12.83 -11.98 -10.71
C GLY A 311 -13.90 -13.01 -11.01
N TYR A 312 -13.54 -14.06 -11.74
CA TYR A 312 -14.40 -15.21 -12.02
C TYR A 312 -13.56 -16.48 -11.96
N SER A 313 -13.94 -17.45 -11.13
CA SER A 313 -13.32 -18.77 -11.13
C SER A 313 -14.36 -19.87 -11.27
N ARG A 314 -13.92 -20.97 -11.88
CA ARG A 314 -14.59 -22.27 -11.79
C ARG A 314 -13.57 -23.24 -11.20
N ASP A 315 -13.81 -23.62 -9.96
CA ASP A 315 -12.98 -24.53 -9.19
C ASP A 315 -13.56 -25.95 -9.31
N GLN A 316 -12.70 -26.94 -9.56
CA GLN A 316 -13.08 -28.36 -9.63
C GLN A 316 -11.92 -29.29 -9.23
N GLY A 317 -12.27 -30.49 -8.77
CA GLY A 317 -11.33 -31.58 -8.46
C GLY A 317 -10.64 -32.18 -9.70
N LEU A 318 -9.72 -33.12 -9.50
CA LEU A 318 -8.92 -33.73 -10.58
C LEU A 318 -9.80 -34.56 -11.52
N GLU A 319 -10.48 -35.58 -10.99
CA GLU A 319 -11.28 -36.49 -11.80
C GLU A 319 -12.74 -36.50 -11.35
N PRO A 320 -13.72 -36.45 -12.29
CA PRO A 320 -15.15 -36.57 -11.96
C PRO A 320 -15.53 -37.88 -11.25
N THR A 321 -14.68 -38.90 -11.32
CA THR A 321 -14.82 -40.19 -10.63
C THR A 321 -14.34 -40.17 -9.19
N ASP A 322 -13.65 -39.10 -8.76
CA ASP A 322 -13.21 -38.96 -7.38
C ASP A 322 -14.43 -38.82 -6.44
N PRO A 323 -14.46 -39.54 -5.30
CA PRO A 323 -15.58 -39.47 -4.34
C PRO A 323 -15.92 -38.06 -3.86
N ASP A 324 -14.93 -37.16 -3.85
CA ASP A 324 -15.04 -35.78 -3.38
C ASP A 324 -15.10 -34.75 -4.54
N PHE A 325 -15.41 -35.19 -5.77
CA PHE A 325 -15.52 -34.28 -6.91
C PHE A 325 -16.65 -33.28 -6.70
N THR A 326 -16.27 -32.01 -6.61
CA THR A 326 -17.21 -30.88 -6.52
C THR A 326 -16.85 -29.84 -7.57
N THR A 327 -17.86 -29.09 -8.01
CA THR A 327 -17.64 -27.94 -8.89
C THR A 327 -18.21 -26.70 -8.22
N GLN A 328 -17.42 -25.65 -8.18
CA GLN A 328 -17.79 -24.40 -7.54
C GLN A 328 -17.51 -23.22 -8.47
N ILE A 329 -18.46 -22.29 -8.53
CA ILE A 329 -18.30 -21.04 -9.30
C ILE A 329 -18.18 -19.89 -8.32
N ASN A 330 -17.07 -19.15 -8.40
CA ASN A 330 -16.84 -17.99 -7.58
C ASN A 330 -16.74 -16.72 -8.42
N LYS A 331 -17.26 -15.62 -7.87
CA LYS A 331 -17.33 -14.32 -8.54
C LYS A 331 -16.91 -13.21 -7.58
N SER A 332 -16.23 -12.19 -8.09
CA SER A 332 -15.95 -10.98 -7.34
C SER A 332 -16.01 -9.72 -8.22
N LEU A 333 -16.42 -8.61 -7.59
CA LEU A 333 -16.42 -7.27 -8.12
C LEU A 333 -15.82 -6.34 -7.08
N GLY A 334 -14.66 -5.77 -7.41
CA GLY A 334 -14.02 -4.68 -6.68
C GLY A 334 -14.16 -3.38 -7.46
N ILE A 335 -14.63 -2.31 -6.83
CA ILE A 335 -14.60 -0.96 -7.41
C ILE A 335 -14.00 -0.03 -6.37
N GLN A 336 -12.92 0.63 -6.75
CA GLN A 336 -12.32 1.73 -6.02
C GLN A 336 -12.47 2.99 -6.86
N HIS A 337 -13.04 4.04 -6.29
CA HIS A 337 -13.23 5.31 -6.98
C HIS A 337 -13.03 6.45 -6.00
N ARG A 338 -12.32 7.48 -6.43
CA ARG A 338 -12.18 8.75 -5.74
C ARG A 338 -12.31 9.85 -6.76
N GLN A 339 -13.19 10.81 -6.49
CA GLN A 339 -13.42 11.96 -7.34
C GLN A 339 -13.48 13.22 -6.48
N THR A 340 -12.66 14.20 -6.85
CA THR A 340 -12.72 15.56 -6.32
C THR A 340 -13.58 16.37 -7.28
N ILE A 341 -14.83 16.66 -6.89
CA ILE A 341 -15.74 17.48 -7.70
C ILE A 341 -15.32 18.95 -7.59
N SER A 342 -14.96 19.38 -6.39
CA SER A 342 -14.40 20.71 -6.09
C SER A 342 -13.54 20.64 -4.82
N PRO A 343 -12.81 21.70 -4.44
CA PRO A 343 -12.11 21.77 -3.13
C PRO A 343 -13.04 21.54 -1.92
N TYR A 344 -14.34 21.66 -2.14
CA TYR A 344 -15.40 21.59 -1.14
C TYR A 344 -16.24 20.31 -1.24
N ALA A 345 -16.13 19.55 -2.33
CA ALA A 345 -16.99 18.41 -2.64
C ALA A 345 -16.18 17.21 -3.15
N SER A 346 -16.36 16.04 -2.54
CA SER A 346 -15.68 14.81 -2.94
C SER A 346 -16.60 13.59 -2.87
N ILE A 347 -16.40 12.64 -3.79
CA ILE A 347 -17.01 11.32 -3.79
C ILE A 347 -15.90 10.28 -3.59
N SER A 348 -16.17 9.29 -2.75
CA SER A 348 -15.36 8.08 -2.65
C SER A 348 -16.25 6.84 -2.66
N ALA A 349 -15.82 5.81 -3.36
CA ALA A 349 -16.47 4.50 -3.37
C ALA A 349 -15.43 3.40 -3.23
N ASN A 350 -15.75 2.41 -2.41
CA ASN A 350 -15.01 1.18 -2.23
C ASN A 350 -16.04 0.05 -2.16
N VAL A 351 -16.41 -0.50 -3.31
CA VAL A 351 -17.39 -1.59 -3.42
C VAL A 351 -16.62 -2.90 -3.54
N ASN A 352 -16.93 -3.87 -2.67
CA ASN A 352 -16.37 -5.21 -2.71
C ASN A 352 -17.53 -6.19 -2.58
N LEU A 353 -17.95 -6.77 -3.70
CA LEU A 353 -18.93 -7.84 -3.76
C LEU A 353 -18.20 -9.13 -4.11
N ARG A 354 -18.51 -10.24 -3.42
CA ARG A 354 -17.93 -11.54 -3.74
C ARG A 354 -18.81 -12.68 -3.26
N THR A 355 -18.62 -13.86 -3.85
CA THR A 355 -19.12 -15.12 -3.27
C THR A 355 -18.36 -15.46 -1.99
N ALA A 356 -18.98 -16.24 -1.10
CA ALA A 356 -18.42 -16.61 0.20
C ALA A 356 -17.01 -17.19 0.08
N ASP A 357 -16.85 -18.16 -0.83
CA ASP A 357 -15.62 -18.93 -0.98
C ASP A 357 -14.62 -18.31 -1.96
N PHE A 358 -14.89 -17.11 -2.49
CA PHE A 358 -14.01 -16.50 -3.50
C PHE A 358 -12.56 -16.37 -3.01
N PHE A 359 -12.35 -15.90 -1.77
CA PHE A 359 -10.99 -15.73 -1.23
C PHE A 359 -10.37 -17.02 -0.72
N SER A 360 -11.16 -17.91 -0.12
CA SER A 360 -10.64 -19.21 0.32
C SER A 360 -10.13 -20.03 -0.87
N GLN A 361 -10.78 -19.94 -2.03
CA GLN A 361 -10.39 -20.68 -3.24
C GLN A 361 -9.35 -19.97 -4.12
N ASN A 362 -9.36 -18.64 -4.23
CA ASN A 362 -8.55 -17.92 -5.24
C ASN A 362 -7.47 -16.97 -4.68
N SER A 363 -7.48 -16.61 -3.39
CA SER A 363 -6.42 -15.76 -2.83
C SER A 363 -5.32 -16.62 -2.25
N PHE A 364 -4.04 -16.26 -2.38
CA PHE A 364 -2.92 -16.93 -1.68
C PHE A 364 -2.50 -16.22 -0.39
N ASN A 365 -3.16 -15.09 -0.07
CA ASN A 365 -2.92 -14.33 1.15
C ASN A 365 -3.72 -14.92 2.32
N ILE A 366 -3.04 -15.20 3.43
CA ILE A 366 -3.62 -15.85 4.61
C ILE A 366 -4.74 -14.99 5.22
N GLU A 367 -4.53 -13.67 5.30
CA GLU A 367 -5.54 -12.76 5.85
C GLU A 367 -6.81 -12.68 4.98
N ASP A 368 -6.68 -12.72 3.65
CA ASP A 368 -7.82 -12.74 2.74
C ASP A 368 -8.65 -14.01 2.89
N ARG A 369 -7.99 -15.17 2.99
CA ARG A 369 -8.66 -16.47 3.18
C ARG A 369 -9.48 -16.52 4.48
N ALA A 370 -8.99 -15.88 5.53
CA ALA A 370 -9.69 -15.81 6.82
C ALA A 370 -10.88 -14.81 6.85
N LYS A 371 -11.11 -14.01 5.79
CA LYS A 371 -12.20 -13.03 5.77
C LYS A 371 -13.55 -13.72 5.53
N THR A 372 -14.37 -13.77 6.59
CA THR A 372 -15.76 -14.25 6.54
C THR A 372 -16.78 -13.16 6.22
N SER A 373 -16.33 -11.94 5.92
CA SER A 373 -17.21 -10.85 5.54
C SER A 373 -16.65 -10.02 4.39
N SER A 374 -17.52 -9.27 3.74
CA SER A 374 -17.17 -8.23 2.78
C SER A 374 -17.82 -6.92 3.17
N THR A 375 -17.13 -5.81 2.98
CA THR A 375 -17.69 -4.47 3.22
C THR A 375 -17.56 -3.61 1.99
N SER A 376 -18.67 -2.99 1.60
CA SER A 376 -18.75 -1.98 0.55
C SER A 376 -19.16 -0.65 1.16
N ARG A 377 -18.55 0.46 0.73
CA ARG A 377 -18.88 1.81 1.19
C ARG A 377 -18.87 2.80 0.04
N ILE A 378 -19.85 3.70 0.05
CA ILE A 378 -19.91 4.87 -0.83
C ILE A 378 -20.13 6.08 0.06
N ALA A 379 -19.36 7.14 -0.16
CA ALA A 379 -19.47 8.38 0.59
C ALA A 379 -19.37 9.59 -0.33
N TYR A 380 -20.20 10.59 -0.08
CA TYR A 380 -20.05 11.93 -0.63
C TYR A 380 -19.97 12.92 0.51
N ASN A 381 -18.99 13.82 0.42
CA ASN A 381 -18.73 14.83 1.44
C ASN A 381 -18.73 16.20 0.78
N TYR A 382 -19.52 17.11 1.35
CA TYR A 382 -19.58 18.52 1.01
C TYR A 382 -19.27 19.36 2.25
N ARG A 383 -18.35 20.30 2.11
CA ARG A 383 -18.02 21.29 3.12
C ARG A 383 -18.32 22.66 2.53
N ASP A 384 -19.15 23.42 3.22
CA ASP A 384 -19.41 24.80 2.84
C ASP A 384 -18.10 25.62 2.72
N PRO A 385 -17.91 26.46 1.69
CA PRO A 385 -16.68 27.23 1.49
C PRO A 385 -16.28 28.13 2.66
N GLU A 386 -17.25 28.70 3.37
CA GLU A 386 -17.03 29.52 4.58
C GLU A 386 -16.88 28.66 5.85
N GLY A 387 -17.03 27.35 5.71
CA GLY A 387 -16.96 26.38 6.81
C GLY A 387 -18.14 26.48 7.76
N LEU A 388 -19.29 26.99 7.32
CA LEU A 388 -20.49 27.17 8.16
C LEU A 388 -21.19 25.85 8.47
N PHE A 389 -21.15 24.91 7.53
CA PHE A 389 -21.71 23.58 7.72
C PHE A 389 -20.97 22.52 6.90
N THR A 390 -21.18 21.27 7.27
CA THR A 390 -20.76 20.10 6.51
C THR A 390 -21.95 19.22 6.26
N PHE A 391 -22.09 18.75 5.02
CA PHE A 391 -23.06 17.74 4.63
C PHE A 391 -22.31 16.51 4.15
N SER A 392 -22.66 15.34 4.65
CA SER A 392 -22.15 14.08 4.13
C SER A 392 -23.29 13.10 3.91
N THR A 393 -23.17 12.30 2.86
CA THR A 393 -24.02 11.14 2.62
C THR A 393 -23.14 9.91 2.56
N ASN A 394 -23.59 8.83 3.18
CA ASN A 394 -22.87 7.57 3.17
C ASN A 394 -23.84 6.40 2.98
N ALA A 395 -23.35 5.35 2.34
CA ALA A 395 -24.02 4.05 2.31
C ALA A 395 -22.95 3.00 2.55
N SER A 396 -23.21 2.06 3.46
CA SER A 396 -22.33 0.93 3.73
C SER A 396 -23.09 -0.37 3.72
N MET A 397 -22.54 -1.36 3.05
CA MET A 397 -23.08 -2.70 3.00
C MET A 397 -22.08 -3.68 3.59
N VAL A 398 -22.54 -4.53 4.50
CA VAL A 398 -21.76 -5.61 5.10
C VAL A 398 -22.41 -6.93 4.75
N GLN A 399 -21.68 -7.78 4.04
CA GLN A 399 -22.05 -9.16 3.77
C GLN A 399 -21.33 -10.06 4.77
N ASN A 400 -22.05 -10.90 5.48
CA ASN A 400 -21.49 -11.93 6.35
C ASN A 400 -21.73 -13.29 5.70
N PHE A 401 -20.63 -13.92 5.28
CA PHE A 401 -20.67 -15.20 4.56
C PHE A 401 -20.87 -16.40 5.49
N PHE A 402 -20.67 -16.25 6.80
CA PHE A 402 -20.89 -17.34 7.77
C PHE A 402 -22.36 -17.73 7.91
N ASN A 403 -23.27 -16.74 7.82
CA ASN A 403 -24.72 -16.96 7.98
C ASN A 403 -25.53 -16.38 6.81
N ASN A 404 -24.86 -16.11 5.68
CA ASN A 404 -25.44 -15.57 4.45
C ASN A 404 -26.32 -14.30 4.67
N SER A 405 -25.96 -13.47 5.66
CA SER A 405 -26.70 -12.24 5.98
C SER A 405 -26.07 -11.03 5.33
N THR A 406 -26.91 -10.04 4.98
CA THR A 406 -26.45 -8.77 4.42
C THR A 406 -27.15 -7.60 5.11
N SER A 407 -26.37 -6.68 5.66
CA SER A 407 -26.86 -5.42 6.23
C SER A 407 -26.46 -4.27 5.32
N LEU A 408 -27.41 -3.44 4.92
CA LEU A 408 -27.18 -2.21 4.15
C LEU A 408 -27.65 -1.02 4.99
N ASP A 409 -26.67 -0.32 5.57
CA ASP A 409 -26.86 0.95 6.23
C ASP A 409 -26.71 2.07 5.21
N GLY A 410 -27.83 2.58 4.72
CA GLY A 410 -27.85 3.76 3.87
C GLY A 410 -28.98 3.80 2.86
N PRO A 411 -29.16 4.94 2.17
CA PRO A 411 -28.35 6.16 2.31
C PRO A 411 -28.58 6.84 3.66
N GLY A 412 -27.50 7.24 4.33
CA GLY A 412 -27.51 8.02 5.56
C GLY A 412 -26.98 9.42 5.30
N PHE A 413 -27.73 10.45 5.71
CA PHE A 413 -27.35 11.85 5.57
C PHE A 413 -26.91 12.41 6.91
N THR A 414 -25.80 13.12 6.95
CA THR A 414 -25.35 13.87 8.14
C THR A 414 -25.16 15.32 7.75
N PHE A 415 -25.87 16.20 8.43
CA PHE A 415 -25.69 17.65 8.33
C PHE A 415 -25.25 18.18 9.68
N SER A 416 -24.09 18.83 9.72
CA SER A 416 -23.52 19.38 10.95
C SER A 416 -23.17 20.85 10.74
N THR A 417 -23.61 21.70 11.65
CA THR A 417 -23.23 23.12 11.63
C THR A 417 -21.89 23.33 12.34
N LYS A 418 -21.21 24.43 12.00
CA LYS A 418 -20.14 24.99 12.81
C LYS A 418 -20.67 25.31 14.21
N THR A 419 -19.79 25.25 15.22
CA THR A 419 -20.12 25.73 16.55
C THR A 419 -20.47 27.21 16.49
N LEU A 420 -21.69 27.57 16.87
CA LEU A 420 -22.16 28.93 17.01
C LEU A 420 -21.88 29.41 18.42
N SER A 421 -21.16 30.51 18.58
CA SER A 421 -20.89 31.15 19.89
C SER A 421 -21.56 32.53 19.91
N PRO A 422 -22.89 32.61 20.09
CA PRO A 422 -23.69 33.80 19.79
C PRO A 422 -23.32 35.04 20.61
N PHE A 423 -22.73 34.85 21.80
CA PHE A 423 -22.36 35.94 22.70
C PHE A 423 -20.85 36.17 22.79
N GLN A 424 -20.05 35.51 21.94
CA GLN A 424 -18.61 35.67 21.97
C GLN A 424 -18.22 37.07 21.48
N SER A 425 -17.62 37.88 22.37
CA SER A 425 -17.14 39.22 22.01
C SER A 425 -15.76 39.18 21.33
N ALA A 426 -15.45 40.20 20.52
CA ALA A 426 -14.15 40.34 19.86
C ALA A 426 -13.02 40.77 20.83
N LEU A 427 -13.39 41.39 21.96
CA LEU A 427 -12.46 41.94 22.97
C LEU A 427 -12.22 40.90 24.07
N ARG A 428 -11.03 40.28 24.06
CA ARG A 428 -10.69 39.06 24.82
C ARG A 428 -10.44 39.22 26.32
N ASN A 429 -10.63 40.39 26.93
CA ASN A 429 -10.30 40.58 28.34
C ASN A 429 -11.45 40.15 29.25
N ASN A 430 -11.22 39.09 30.03
CA ASN A 430 -12.15 38.52 31.02
C ASN A 430 -13.54 38.16 30.44
N PRO A 431 -13.62 37.19 29.50
CA PRO A 431 -14.90 36.78 28.92
C PRO A 431 -15.85 36.29 30.00
N LYS A 432 -17.09 36.82 30.01
CA LYS A 432 -18.11 36.40 30.98
C LYS A 432 -18.60 34.98 30.67
N TRP A 433 -19.20 34.33 31.65
CA TRP A 433 -19.67 32.94 31.51
C TRP A 433 -20.64 32.74 30.33
N TYR A 434 -21.47 33.75 29.99
CA TYR A 434 -22.38 33.65 28.85
C TYR A 434 -21.66 33.75 27.50
N GLU A 435 -20.45 34.33 27.45
CA GLU A 435 -19.64 34.43 26.23
C GLU A 435 -19.00 33.08 25.85
N SER A 436 -19.03 32.10 26.77
CA SER A 436 -18.59 30.73 26.54
C SER A 436 -19.73 29.80 26.05
N ILE A 437 -20.96 30.32 25.95
CA ILE A 437 -22.10 29.56 25.43
C ILE A 437 -21.82 29.22 23.97
N SER A 438 -21.84 27.93 23.68
CA SER A 438 -21.63 27.39 22.36
C SER A 438 -22.76 26.43 22.01
N LEU A 439 -23.27 26.54 20.79
CA LEU A 439 -24.34 25.70 20.24
C LEU A 439 -23.80 24.93 19.04
N ARG A 440 -24.00 23.61 19.02
CA ARG A 440 -23.76 22.76 17.86
C ARG A 440 -25.03 21.99 17.53
N TYR A 441 -25.47 22.12 16.28
CA TYR A 441 -26.64 21.41 15.78
C TYR A 441 -26.21 20.37 14.73
N ASN A 442 -26.74 19.16 14.88
CA ASN A 442 -26.48 18.03 13.99
C ASN A 442 -27.80 17.39 13.59
N ASN A 443 -27.96 17.05 12.32
CA ASN A 443 -29.03 16.20 11.82
C ASN A 443 -28.41 14.96 11.22
N ARG A 444 -29.03 13.83 11.51
CA ARG A 444 -28.63 12.53 10.99
C ARG A 444 -29.89 11.81 10.52
N PHE A 445 -29.94 11.50 9.25
CA PHE A 445 -30.92 10.57 8.70
C PHE A 445 -30.21 9.25 8.46
N ASP A 446 -30.81 8.14 8.87
CA ASP A 446 -30.31 6.81 8.54
C ASP A 446 -31.45 5.97 7.95
N SER A 447 -31.05 5.09 7.05
CA SER A 447 -31.88 4.03 6.48
C SER A 447 -31.16 2.71 6.70
N ASN A 448 -31.88 1.66 7.03
CA ASN A 448 -31.33 0.33 7.20
C ASN A 448 -32.19 -0.71 6.47
N PHE A 449 -31.51 -1.62 5.77
CA PHE A 449 -32.06 -2.84 5.19
C PHE A 449 -31.26 -4.03 5.73
N ASP A 450 -31.92 -4.94 6.45
CA ASP A 450 -31.28 -6.12 7.05
C ASP A 450 -31.87 -7.40 6.43
N TYR A 451 -31.06 -8.11 5.66
CA TYR A 451 -31.40 -9.37 5.03
C TYR A 451 -30.81 -10.55 5.81
N ARG A 452 -31.70 -11.35 6.41
CA ARG A 452 -31.35 -12.57 7.14
C ARG A 452 -32.30 -13.69 6.70
N PRO A 453 -31.87 -14.58 5.79
CA PRO A 453 -32.73 -15.66 5.32
C PRO A 453 -33.04 -16.64 6.45
N THR A 454 -34.25 -17.19 6.46
CA THR A 454 -34.66 -18.21 7.46
C THR A 454 -33.88 -19.51 7.30
N ASN A 455 -33.55 -19.89 6.07
CA ASN A 455 -32.72 -21.04 5.72
C ASN A 455 -31.44 -20.56 5.03
N ALA A 456 -30.40 -20.21 5.79
CA ALA A 456 -29.18 -19.62 5.24
C ALA A 456 -28.48 -20.50 4.20
N ASP A 457 -28.45 -21.82 4.43
CA ASP A 457 -27.72 -22.80 3.62
C ASP A 457 -28.46 -23.18 2.33
N SER A 458 -29.79 -22.96 2.26
CA SER A 458 -30.64 -23.33 1.12
C SER A 458 -31.46 -22.16 0.58
N ALA A 459 -31.08 -20.92 0.91
CA ALA A 459 -31.77 -19.72 0.47
C ALA A 459 -31.78 -19.63 -1.06
N THR A 460 -32.96 -19.74 -1.68
CA THR A 460 -33.16 -19.61 -3.13
C THR A 460 -33.21 -18.15 -3.59
N ILE A 461 -33.66 -17.25 -2.72
CA ILE A 461 -33.75 -15.81 -2.96
C ILE A 461 -32.44 -15.18 -2.49
N GLY A 462 -31.78 -14.41 -3.36
CA GLY A 462 -30.58 -13.67 -2.99
C GLY A 462 -30.90 -12.35 -2.28
N PHE A 463 -29.92 -11.79 -1.56
CA PHE A 463 -30.09 -10.49 -0.90
C PHE A 463 -30.44 -9.36 -1.90
N LEU A 464 -29.95 -9.44 -3.15
CA LEU A 464 -30.26 -8.46 -4.21
C LEU A 464 -31.73 -8.54 -4.62
N ASP A 465 -32.28 -9.74 -4.79
CA ASP A 465 -33.68 -9.93 -5.15
C ASP A 465 -34.61 -9.49 -4.01
N ALA A 466 -34.23 -9.82 -2.77
CA ALA A 466 -34.89 -9.34 -1.57
C ALA A 466 -34.82 -7.81 -1.45
N PHE A 467 -33.69 -7.21 -1.81
CA PHE A 467 -33.53 -5.75 -1.81
C PHE A 467 -34.33 -5.07 -2.93
N LEU A 468 -34.59 -5.71 -4.07
CA LEU A 468 -35.37 -5.11 -5.15
C LEU A 468 -36.89 -5.28 -4.98
N SER A 469 -37.32 -6.25 -4.15
CA SER A 469 -38.73 -6.61 -3.98
C SER A 469 -39.11 -6.86 -2.51
N PRO A 470 -40.03 -6.06 -1.94
CA PRO A 470 -40.54 -6.28 -0.59
C PRO A 470 -41.23 -7.64 -0.42
N SER A 471 -41.82 -8.23 -1.47
CA SER A 471 -42.44 -9.56 -1.38
C SER A 471 -41.38 -10.65 -1.20
N ASN A 472 -40.30 -10.58 -1.99
CA ASN A 472 -39.20 -11.54 -1.94
C ASN A 472 -38.45 -11.43 -0.61
N TYR A 473 -38.33 -10.22 -0.08
CA TYR A 473 -37.82 -10.00 1.27
C TYR A 473 -38.64 -10.75 2.33
N ARG A 474 -39.96 -10.58 2.32
CA ARG A 474 -40.85 -11.24 3.28
C ARG A 474 -40.80 -12.76 3.17
N GLU A 475 -40.77 -13.28 1.94
CA GLU A 475 -40.67 -14.71 1.69
C GLU A 475 -39.35 -15.29 2.19
N ALA A 476 -38.23 -14.62 1.91
CA ALA A 476 -36.90 -15.08 2.29
C ALA A 476 -36.63 -14.97 3.79
N THR A 477 -37.12 -13.91 4.44
CA THR A 477 -36.76 -13.56 5.84
C THR A 477 -37.88 -13.85 6.85
N GLY A 478 -39.12 -14.03 6.40
CA GLY A 478 -40.29 -14.05 7.27
C GLY A 478 -40.59 -12.70 7.96
N ASN A 479 -39.89 -11.63 7.59
CA ASN A 479 -39.99 -10.32 8.23
C ASN A 479 -40.70 -9.31 7.33
N ASN A 480 -41.62 -8.53 7.90
CA ASN A 480 -42.34 -7.46 7.22
C ASN A 480 -41.59 -6.12 7.25
N GLU A 481 -40.51 -6.00 8.02
CA GLU A 481 -39.71 -4.78 8.16
C GLU A 481 -38.64 -4.66 7.07
N TYR A 482 -39.09 -4.46 5.85
CA TYR A 482 -38.22 -4.39 4.67
C TYR A 482 -37.18 -3.25 4.75
N ILE A 483 -37.58 -2.02 5.07
CA ILE A 483 -36.67 -0.88 5.23
C ILE A 483 -37.07 -0.08 6.47
N GLN A 484 -36.09 0.24 7.31
CA GLN A 484 -36.25 1.13 8.47
C GLN A 484 -35.67 2.50 8.14
N LEU A 485 -36.39 3.57 8.49
CA LEU A 485 -35.99 4.96 8.24
C LEU A 485 -36.10 5.77 9.53
N GLY A 486 -35.17 6.68 9.78
CA GLY A 486 -35.30 7.63 10.88
C GLY A 486 -34.47 8.88 10.67
N LEU A 487 -34.95 10.00 11.23
CA LEU A 487 -34.18 11.23 11.35
C LEU A 487 -33.96 11.55 12.84
N LYS A 488 -32.70 11.69 13.24
CA LYS A 488 -32.27 12.17 14.54
C LYS A 488 -31.69 13.58 14.42
N GLN A 489 -32.24 14.51 15.18
CA GLN A 489 -31.72 15.86 15.34
C GLN A 489 -31.12 15.99 16.72
N SER A 490 -29.95 16.61 16.83
CA SER A 490 -29.22 16.76 18.08
C SER A 490 -28.70 18.19 18.22
N ALA A 491 -29.18 18.89 19.26
CA ALA A 491 -28.64 20.18 19.67
C ALA A 491 -27.79 19.99 20.93
N ASN A 492 -26.54 20.46 20.89
CA ASN A 492 -25.62 20.42 22.02
C ASN A 492 -25.28 21.85 22.42
N ILE A 493 -25.63 22.22 23.64
CA ILE A 493 -25.31 23.52 24.23
C ILE A 493 -24.24 23.27 25.29
N THR A 494 -23.11 23.96 25.18
CA THR A 494 -22.03 23.88 26.17
C THR A 494 -21.72 25.27 26.70
N VAL A 495 -21.67 25.39 28.02
CA VAL A 495 -21.27 26.59 28.75
C VAL A 495 -19.99 26.26 29.51
N GLY A 496 -18.87 26.88 29.14
CA GLY A 496 -17.58 26.69 29.80
C GLY A 496 -17.30 27.74 30.88
N LYS A 497 -16.32 27.48 31.75
CA LYS A 497 -15.85 28.40 32.79
C LYS A 497 -16.98 28.91 33.70
N ILE A 498 -17.90 28.04 34.09
CA ILE A 498 -18.97 28.38 35.05
C ILE A 498 -18.39 28.82 36.41
N LEU A 499 -17.22 28.28 36.78
CA LEU A 499 -16.39 28.76 37.87
C LEU A 499 -15.26 29.60 37.28
N ASN A 500 -15.09 30.82 37.81
CA ASN A 500 -13.99 31.70 37.45
C ASN A 500 -12.70 31.27 38.18
N SER A 501 -12.13 30.13 37.81
CA SER A 501 -10.90 29.58 38.40
C SER A 501 -9.86 29.25 37.31
N PRO A 502 -8.58 29.63 37.49
CA PRO A 502 -7.52 29.23 36.58
C PRO A 502 -7.08 27.75 36.76
N TYR A 503 -7.43 27.12 37.89
CA TYR A 503 -6.99 25.76 38.24
C TYR A 503 -8.04 24.68 37.96
N ILE A 504 -9.32 25.06 37.94
CA ILE A 504 -10.44 24.14 37.75
C ILE A 504 -11.17 24.54 36.47
N ASN A 505 -11.12 23.68 35.46
CA ASN A 505 -11.98 23.81 34.30
C ASN A 505 -13.35 23.23 34.64
N SER A 506 -14.39 24.04 34.44
CA SER A 506 -15.77 23.70 34.78
C SER A 506 -16.68 23.97 33.59
N SER A 507 -17.61 23.06 33.31
CA SER A 507 -18.53 23.21 32.17
C SER A 507 -19.89 22.58 32.44
N VAL A 508 -20.94 23.21 31.93
CA VAL A 508 -22.28 22.63 31.82
C VAL A 508 -22.54 22.26 30.37
N GLY A 509 -23.06 21.06 30.13
CA GLY A 509 -23.53 20.61 28.84
C GLY A 509 -25.01 20.27 28.89
N VAL A 510 -25.77 20.64 27.86
CA VAL A 510 -27.14 20.17 27.64
C VAL A 510 -27.22 19.59 26.24
N GLN A 511 -27.65 18.34 26.15
CA GLN A 511 -27.89 17.65 24.89
C GLN A 511 -29.39 17.41 24.77
N ILE A 512 -29.97 17.83 23.63
CA ILE A 512 -31.37 17.62 23.29
C ILE A 512 -31.40 16.82 22.00
N ASN A 513 -32.14 15.70 21.98
CA ASN A 513 -32.37 14.93 20.77
C ASN A 513 -33.86 14.92 20.41
N GLU A 514 -34.13 14.96 19.12
CA GLU A 514 -35.46 14.72 18.55
C GLU A 514 -35.36 13.65 17.48
N PHE A 515 -36.24 12.65 17.56
CA PHE A 515 -36.30 11.49 16.67
C PHE A 515 -37.60 11.55 15.89
N TRP A 516 -37.53 11.43 14.57
CA TRP A 516 -38.69 11.37 13.68
C TRP A 516 -38.71 10.04 12.94
N TYR A 517 -39.87 9.39 12.94
CA TYR A 517 -40.09 8.13 12.25
C TYR A 517 -41.38 8.15 11.43
N PRO A 518 -41.43 7.43 10.30
CA PRO A 518 -42.62 7.28 9.48
C PRO A 518 -43.58 6.20 10.01
N SER A 519 -43.21 5.49 11.09
CA SER A 519 -43.99 4.43 11.70
C SER A 519 -43.78 4.36 13.22
N SER A 520 -44.69 3.66 13.89
CA SER A 520 -44.57 3.26 15.29
C SER A 520 -45.01 1.82 15.47
N THR A 521 -44.54 1.18 16.54
CA THR A 521 -44.97 -0.15 16.93
C THR A 521 -46.12 -0.06 17.94
N THR A 522 -47.13 -0.92 17.78
CA THR A 522 -48.17 -1.15 18.78
C THR A 522 -48.31 -2.64 19.01
N LYS A 523 -48.36 -3.05 20.27
CA LYS A 523 -48.56 -4.44 20.66
C LYS A 523 -49.99 -4.67 21.11
N LYS A 524 -50.55 -5.80 20.70
CA LYS A 524 -51.86 -6.29 21.15
C LYS A 524 -51.73 -7.72 21.63
N PHE A 525 -52.45 -8.06 22.69
CA PHE A 525 -52.51 -9.43 23.18
C PHE A 525 -53.60 -10.20 22.43
N ASP A 526 -53.23 -11.30 21.80
CA ASP A 526 -54.17 -12.25 21.22
C ASP A 526 -54.43 -13.40 22.20
N LYS A 527 -55.68 -13.48 22.66
CA LYS A 527 -56.14 -14.47 23.63
C LYS A 527 -56.22 -15.88 23.04
N GLU A 528 -56.40 -16.03 21.74
CA GLU A 528 -56.54 -17.34 21.08
C GLU A 528 -55.18 -18.03 20.92
N THR A 529 -54.16 -17.25 20.55
CA THR A 529 -52.79 -17.76 20.36
C THR A 529 -51.91 -17.63 21.61
N ASN A 530 -52.42 -16.99 22.68
CA ASN A 530 -51.71 -16.65 23.91
C ASN A 530 -50.36 -15.96 23.64
N LYS A 531 -50.36 -15.03 22.69
CA LYS A 531 -49.16 -14.32 22.23
C LYS A 531 -49.41 -12.82 22.08
N VAL A 532 -48.37 -12.04 22.36
CA VAL A 532 -48.36 -10.62 22.04
C VAL A 532 -48.02 -10.47 20.55
N ILE A 533 -48.95 -9.91 19.78
CA ILE A 533 -48.80 -9.61 18.36
C ILE A 533 -48.33 -8.18 18.21
N GLU A 534 -47.29 -7.98 17.40
CA GLU A 534 -46.75 -6.67 17.05
C GLU A 534 -47.38 -6.18 15.73
N GLU A 535 -47.95 -4.98 15.77
CA GLU A 535 -48.49 -4.28 14.60
C GLU A 535 -47.69 -3.01 14.33
N LYS A 536 -47.20 -2.86 13.08
CA LYS A 536 -46.50 -1.66 12.63
C LYS A 536 -47.50 -0.66 12.06
N ASN A 537 -47.70 0.44 12.76
CA ASN A 537 -48.59 1.52 12.37
C ASN A 537 -47.84 2.55 11.54
N GLN A 538 -48.27 2.74 10.29
CA GLN A 538 -47.73 3.76 9.40
C GLN A 538 -48.28 5.14 9.81
N GLY A 539 -47.39 6.09 10.07
CA GLY A 539 -47.74 7.44 10.51
C GLY A 539 -46.55 8.18 11.11
N PHE A 540 -46.50 9.50 10.94
CA PHE A 540 -45.43 10.31 11.50
C PHE A 540 -45.52 10.34 13.03
N VAL A 541 -44.45 9.93 13.69
CA VAL A 541 -44.31 10.00 15.14
C VAL A 541 -42.97 10.63 15.50
N ALA A 542 -42.96 11.41 16.58
CA ALA A 542 -41.77 12.08 17.06
C ALA A 542 -41.52 11.79 18.55
N GLY A 543 -40.27 11.54 18.90
CA GLY A 543 -39.81 11.39 20.28
C GLY A 543 -38.74 12.42 20.60
N ARG A 544 -38.74 12.96 21.82
CA ARG A 544 -37.72 13.90 22.30
C ARG A 544 -37.09 13.40 23.58
N ASP A 545 -35.78 13.47 23.66
CA ASP A 545 -35.03 13.24 24.88
C ASP A 545 -34.05 14.39 25.15
N PHE A 546 -33.60 14.49 26.40
CA PHE A 546 -32.58 15.44 26.77
C PHE A 546 -31.76 14.93 27.96
N SER A 547 -30.53 15.39 28.06
CA SER A 547 -29.66 15.17 29.20
C SER A 547 -28.85 16.43 29.51
N ALA A 548 -28.48 16.57 30.78
CA ALA A 548 -27.63 17.65 31.26
C ALA A 548 -26.39 17.07 31.95
N SER A 549 -25.25 17.74 31.83
CA SER A 549 -24.02 17.35 32.50
C SER A 549 -23.32 18.54 33.11
N LEU A 550 -22.65 18.31 34.25
CA LEU A 550 -21.81 19.25 34.96
C LEU A 550 -20.45 18.59 35.18
N SER A 551 -19.41 19.15 34.55
CA SER A 551 -18.07 18.56 34.53
C SER A 551 -17.07 19.49 35.19
N PHE A 552 -16.19 18.91 36.01
CA PHE A 552 -15.04 19.54 36.63
C PHE A 552 -13.78 18.76 36.29
N SER A 553 -12.71 19.45 35.90
CA SER A 553 -11.41 18.84 35.64
C SER A 553 -10.27 19.76 36.08
N THR A 554 -9.16 19.16 36.49
CA THR A 554 -7.93 19.89 36.83
C THR A 554 -6.71 19.10 36.37
N THR A 555 -5.53 19.71 36.41
CA THR A 555 -4.25 19.04 36.18
C THR A 555 -3.32 19.32 37.34
N LEU A 556 -2.92 18.26 38.02
CA LEU A 556 -1.99 18.28 39.14
C LEU A 556 -0.63 17.76 38.67
N TYR A 557 0.43 18.48 39.05
CA TYR A 557 1.80 18.09 38.73
C TYR A 557 2.55 17.75 40.02
N GLY A 558 3.04 16.52 40.10
CA GLY A 558 3.98 16.07 41.14
C GLY A 558 5.36 15.86 40.53
N THR A 559 6.40 16.38 41.18
CA THR A 559 7.79 16.15 40.78
C THR A 559 8.61 15.69 41.97
N SER A 560 9.33 14.58 41.83
CA SER A 560 10.31 14.10 42.79
C SER A 560 11.70 14.22 42.19
N PRO A 561 12.68 14.84 42.87
CA PRO A 561 14.06 14.93 42.39
C PRO A 561 14.89 13.68 42.67
N ARG A 562 14.31 12.63 43.28
CA ARG A 562 15.02 11.39 43.64
C ARG A 562 15.71 10.77 42.41
N LYS A 563 16.95 10.34 42.59
CA LYS A 563 17.73 9.61 41.60
C LYS A 563 17.70 8.13 41.95
N ILE A 564 17.36 7.27 40.99
CA ILE A 564 17.35 5.82 41.14
C ILE A 564 18.15 5.23 39.98
N GLY A 565 19.40 4.85 40.24
CA GLY A 565 20.34 4.43 39.21
C GLY A 565 20.54 5.50 38.14
N ASN A 566 20.35 5.13 36.87
CA ASN A 566 20.46 6.05 35.73
C ASN A 566 19.21 6.91 35.51
N PHE A 567 18.17 6.76 36.33
CA PHE A 567 16.97 7.58 36.26
C PHE A 567 17.08 8.77 37.22
N GLU A 568 16.93 9.97 36.68
CA GLU A 568 16.98 11.22 37.41
C GLU A 568 15.61 11.90 37.42
N GLY A 569 15.04 11.95 38.62
CA GLY A 569 13.75 12.56 38.88
C GLY A 569 12.57 11.78 38.30
N LEU A 570 11.40 12.02 38.90
CA LEU A 570 10.12 11.47 38.48
C LEU A 570 9.13 12.62 38.39
N ARG A 571 8.47 12.77 37.24
CA ARG A 571 7.34 13.68 37.06
C ARG A 571 6.07 12.85 36.89
N HIS A 572 5.10 13.09 37.75
CA HIS A 572 3.75 12.56 37.66
C HIS A 572 2.79 13.70 37.28
N THR A 573 2.08 13.54 36.17
CA THR A 573 0.97 14.43 35.81
C THR A 573 -0.33 13.66 36.03
N LEU A 574 -1.14 14.15 36.98
CA LEU A 574 -2.43 13.58 37.35
C LEU A 574 -3.54 14.50 36.84
N ARG A 575 -4.43 13.98 36.00
CA ARG A 575 -5.57 14.73 35.45
C ARG A 575 -6.88 14.07 35.90
N PRO A 576 -7.39 14.44 37.09
CA PRO A 576 -8.68 13.97 37.52
C PRO A 576 -9.79 14.78 36.82
N SER A 577 -10.88 14.10 36.53
CA SER A 577 -12.12 14.72 36.05
C SER A 577 -13.32 14.01 36.66
N ILE A 578 -14.30 14.81 37.09
CA ILE A 578 -15.56 14.37 37.67
C ILE A 578 -16.67 14.98 36.84
N SER A 579 -17.63 14.18 36.41
CA SER A 579 -18.78 14.63 35.61
C SER A 579 -20.05 14.06 36.21
N PHE A 580 -20.96 14.94 36.65
CA PHE A 580 -22.32 14.57 37.04
C PHE A 580 -23.24 14.70 35.83
N GLY A 581 -23.89 13.60 35.44
CA GLY A 581 -24.85 13.56 34.34
C GLY A 581 -26.26 13.26 34.86
N TYR A 582 -27.24 13.97 34.33
CA TYR A 582 -28.66 13.78 34.59
C TYR A 582 -29.42 13.52 33.30
N ARG A 583 -30.23 12.46 33.30
CA ARG A 583 -31.21 12.15 32.26
C ARG A 583 -32.53 11.76 32.92
N PRO A 584 -33.65 12.42 32.62
CA PRO A 584 -34.96 12.01 33.12
C PRO A 584 -35.35 10.61 32.66
N ASP A 585 -36.33 10.02 33.33
CA ASP A 585 -36.99 8.81 32.85
C ASP A 585 -38.05 9.15 31.79
N PHE A 586 -37.78 8.78 30.53
CA PHE A 586 -38.71 8.97 29.42
C PHE A 586 -39.80 7.89 29.33
N SER A 587 -39.78 6.89 30.22
CA SER A 587 -40.87 5.92 30.36
C SER A 587 -42.06 6.44 31.15
N ASN A 588 -41.92 7.60 31.83
CA ASN A 588 -43.05 8.23 32.51
C ASN A 588 -44.22 8.46 31.53
N PRO A 589 -45.47 8.07 31.88
CA PRO A 589 -46.63 8.20 31.01
C PRO A 589 -46.86 9.61 30.45
N ARG A 590 -46.39 10.66 31.13
CA ARG A 590 -46.47 12.06 30.67
C ARG A 590 -45.80 12.27 29.30
N TRP A 591 -44.81 11.46 28.93
CA TRP A 591 -44.11 11.57 27.65
C TRP A 591 -44.82 10.82 26.51
N GLY A 592 -45.63 9.80 26.83
CA GLY A 592 -46.38 9.01 25.84
C GLY A 592 -45.55 8.08 24.95
N TYR A 593 -44.26 7.87 25.24
CA TYR A 593 -43.38 7.02 24.44
C TYR A 593 -43.47 5.53 24.80
N PHE A 594 -43.91 5.21 26.02
CA PHE A 594 -44.02 3.84 26.52
C PHE A 594 -45.49 3.50 26.77
N LYS A 595 -45.87 2.27 26.44
CA LYS A 595 -47.22 1.73 26.63
C LYS A 595 -47.15 0.38 27.31
N GLU A 596 -48.23 0.01 27.99
CA GLU A 596 -48.41 -1.31 28.58
C GLU A 596 -49.29 -2.19 27.69
N VAL A 597 -48.96 -3.47 27.61
CA VAL A 597 -49.76 -4.51 26.97
C VAL A 597 -49.85 -5.71 27.90
N ILE A 598 -50.99 -6.41 27.91
CA ILE A 598 -51.11 -7.67 28.64
C ILE A 598 -50.24 -8.72 27.92
N SER A 599 -49.40 -9.44 28.66
CA SER A 599 -48.46 -10.43 28.10
C SER A 599 -48.94 -11.87 28.19
N ASP A 600 -49.92 -12.16 29.05
CA ASP A 600 -50.48 -13.51 29.23
C ASP A 600 -51.96 -13.49 29.65
N THR A 601 -52.58 -14.67 29.63
CA THR A 601 -53.96 -14.85 30.11
C THR A 601 -54.13 -14.71 31.63
N LEU A 602 -53.02 -14.67 32.38
CA LEU A 602 -52.99 -14.44 33.84
C LEU A 602 -53.06 -12.94 34.19
N GLY A 603 -53.02 -12.05 33.20
CA GLY A 603 -53.12 -10.60 33.37
C GLY A 603 -51.79 -9.91 33.66
N SER A 604 -50.65 -10.58 33.48
CA SER A 604 -49.34 -9.94 33.56
C SER A 604 -49.22 -8.86 32.47
N THR A 605 -48.54 -7.75 32.78
CA THR A 605 -48.32 -6.66 31.82
C THR A 605 -46.86 -6.54 31.43
N GLN A 606 -46.62 -6.12 30.20
CA GLN A 606 -45.32 -5.81 29.63
C GLN A 606 -45.33 -4.36 29.14
N VAL A 607 -44.29 -3.59 29.53
CA VAL A 607 -44.05 -2.24 29.02
C VAL A 607 -43.22 -2.34 27.74
N TYR A 608 -43.59 -1.59 26.70
CA TYR A 608 -42.83 -1.47 25.46
C TYR A 608 -42.76 -0.01 24.98
N SER A 609 -41.70 0.32 24.24
CA SER A 609 -41.56 1.62 23.58
C SER A 609 -42.26 1.58 22.22
N ILE A 610 -43.01 2.63 21.88
CA ILE A 610 -43.60 2.77 20.54
C ILE A 610 -42.55 2.90 19.42
N PHE A 611 -41.27 3.08 19.78
CA PHE A 611 -40.14 3.19 18.86
C PHE A 611 -39.20 1.98 18.89
N GLU A 612 -39.55 0.88 19.58
CA GLU A 612 -38.60 -0.21 19.87
C GLU A 612 -37.99 -0.89 18.61
N ASN A 613 -38.72 -0.90 17.50
CA ASN A 613 -38.31 -1.44 16.19
C ASN A 613 -37.82 -0.35 15.21
N GLU A 614 -37.74 0.90 15.65
CA GLU A 614 -37.24 2.00 14.82
C GLU A 614 -35.73 2.16 14.94
N ILE A 615 -35.08 2.72 13.91
CA ILE A 615 -33.62 2.69 13.74
C ILE A 615 -32.82 3.30 14.91
N TYR A 616 -33.34 4.31 15.61
CA TYR A 616 -32.69 4.87 16.81
C TYR A 616 -33.33 4.47 18.13
N ARG A 617 -34.34 3.59 18.13
CA ARG A 617 -35.12 3.15 19.31
C ARG A 617 -35.81 4.25 20.13
N GLY A 618 -35.62 5.52 19.77
CA GLY A 618 -36.22 6.70 20.40
C GLY A 618 -35.69 6.99 21.81
N PRO A 619 -36.44 7.80 22.59
CA PRO A 619 -36.13 8.09 23.98
C PRO A 619 -36.07 6.83 24.85
N SER A 620 -35.01 6.70 25.65
CA SER A 620 -34.77 5.52 26.49
C SER A 620 -35.50 5.57 27.83
N ALA A 621 -35.95 4.42 28.33
CA ALA A 621 -36.45 4.27 29.70
C ALA A 621 -35.33 4.42 30.75
N GLY A 622 -35.74 4.76 31.97
CA GLY A 622 -34.92 4.81 33.17
C GLY A 622 -34.28 6.17 33.41
N GLU A 623 -34.43 6.66 34.63
CA GLU A 623 -33.72 7.83 35.14
C GLU A 623 -32.21 7.52 35.27
N GLN A 624 -31.36 8.48 34.92
CA GLN A 624 -29.93 8.41 35.20
C GLN A 624 -29.49 9.64 35.98
N LYS A 625 -28.80 9.39 37.09
CA LYS A 625 -28.11 10.39 37.92
C LYS A 625 -26.71 9.84 38.16
N ALA A 626 -25.81 10.01 37.20
CA ALA A 626 -24.50 9.34 37.21
C ALA A 626 -23.37 10.31 37.52
N MET A 627 -22.55 10.01 38.54
CA MET A 627 -21.28 10.68 38.78
C MET A 627 -20.14 9.83 38.21
N SER A 628 -19.58 10.27 37.08
CA SER A 628 -18.46 9.65 36.41
C SER A 628 -17.14 10.23 36.93
N ILE A 629 -16.20 9.35 37.25
CA ILE A 629 -14.85 9.71 37.70
C ILE A 629 -13.85 9.13 36.71
N SER A 630 -13.00 10.00 36.15
CA SER A 630 -11.90 9.60 35.28
C SER A 630 -10.59 10.18 35.82
N ILE A 631 -9.60 9.31 36.00
CA ILE A 631 -8.28 9.68 36.48
C ILE A 631 -7.27 9.26 35.41
N GLN A 632 -6.58 10.24 34.82
CA GLN A 632 -5.49 9.99 33.89
C GLN A 632 -4.14 10.27 34.55
N ASN A 633 -3.20 9.35 34.39
CA ASN A 633 -1.87 9.40 34.97
C ASN A 633 -0.82 9.32 33.87
N ILE A 634 0.14 10.24 33.89
CA ILE A 634 1.31 10.22 33.01
C ILE A 634 2.55 10.23 33.91
N LEU A 635 3.47 9.28 33.71
CA LEU A 635 4.71 9.17 34.47
C LEU A 635 5.91 9.31 33.55
N GLU A 636 6.75 10.31 33.83
CA GLU A 636 7.93 10.64 33.06
C GLU A 636 9.17 10.68 33.95
N THR A 637 10.32 10.27 33.42
CA THR A 637 11.62 10.34 34.10
C THR A 637 12.69 10.76 33.09
N LYS A 638 13.89 11.12 33.56
CA LYS A 638 15.05 11.36 32.71
C LYS A 638 16.03 10.21 32.86
N LEU A 639 16.38 9.54 31.77
CA LEU A 639 17.49 8.59 31.74
C LEU A 639 18.78 9.36 31.44
N VAL A 640 19.72 9.30 32.38
CA VAL A 640 21.04 9.92 32.29
C VAL A 640 22.05 8.82 31.99
N LYS A 641 22.82 8.99 30.90
CA LYS A 641 23.94 8.12 30.58
C LYS A 641 25.22 8.96 30.52
N ARG A 642 26.28 8.47 31.15
CA ARG A 642 27.63 9.03 31.02
C ARG A 642 28.44 8.19 30.05
N ASP A 643 29.07 8.84 29.07
CA ASP A 643 30.05 8.18 28.21
C ASP A 643 31.41 8.09 28.93
N SER A 644 32.29 7.27 28.38
CA SER A 644 33.71 7.07 28.71
C SER A 644 34.53 8.37 28.76
N THR A 645 34.11 9.44 28.09
CA THR A 645 34.71 10.79 28.12
C THR A 645 34.17 11.69 29.24
N GLY A 646 33.20 11.22 30.03
CA GLY A 646 32.50 12.00 31.06
C GLY A 646 31.31 12.82 30.56
N GLU A 647 31.00 12.80 29.26
CA GLU A 647 29.88 13.51 28.67
C GLU A 647 28.53 12.95 29.16
N ILE A 648 27.63 13.84 29.59
CA ILE A 648 26.32 13.49 30.16
C ILE A 648 25.24 13.62 29.07
N SER A 649 24.70 12.49 28.62
CA SER A 649 23.51 12.47 27.75
C SER A 649 22.25 12.25 28.59
N VAL A 650 21.26 13.15 28.45
CA VAL A 650 19.99 13.09 29.18
C VAL A 650 18.84 12.88 28.22
N ARG A 651 18.11 11.77 28.37
CA ARG A 651 16.94 11.43 27.56
C ARG A 651 15.69 11.34 28.42
N LYS A 652 14.66 12.12 28.10
CA LYS A 652 13.35 11.98 28.75
C LYS A 652 12.66 10.69 28.30
N ILE A 653 12.15 9.90 29.24
CA ILE A 653 11.42 8.65 28.99
C ILE A 653 10.06 8.75 29.66
N LYS A 654 9.01 8.35 28.94
CA LYS A 654 7.67 8.18 29.51
C LYS A 654 7.54 6.73 29.97
N LEU A 655 7.55 6.51 31.28
CA LEU A 655 7.33 5.19 31.87
C LEU A 655 5.89 4.74 31.64
N ILE A 656 4.95 5.67 31.79
CA ILE A 656 3.54 5.51 31.44
C ILE A 656 3.15 6.71 30.59
N ASP A 657 2.78 6.46 29.33
CA ASP A 657 2.29 7.50 28.43
C ASP A 657 0.92 7.99 28.84
N ASN A 658 0.06 7.05 29.25
CA ASN A 658 -1.27 7.30 29.77
C ASN A 658 -1.76 6.07 30.53
N LEU A 659 -2.12 6.23 31.81
CA LEU A 659 -2.90 5.27 32.58
C LEU A 659 -4.23 5.94 32.95
N SER A 660 -5.31 5.52 32.30
CA SER A 660 -6.66 6.02 32.53
C SER A 660 -7.46 4.99 33.31
N LEU A 661 -8.06 5.45 34.41
CA LEU A 661 -8.98 4.70 35.27
C LEU A 661 -10.33 5.40 35.22
N ASN A 662 -11.39 4.67 34.83
CA ASN A 662 -12.72 5.22 34.65
C ASN A 662 -13.75 4.37 35.37
N THR A 663 -14.62 4.99 36.16
CA THR A 663 -15.79 4.36 36.79
C THR A 663 -16.90 5.41 36.93
N SER A 664 -18.12 4.96 37.21
CA SER A 664 -19.27 5.84 37.41
C SER A 664 -20.19 5.28 38.47
N TYR A 665 -20.82 6.15 39.26
CA TYR A 665 -21.82 5.77 40.25
C TYR A 665 -23.18 6.36 39.85
N ASN A 666 -24.17 5.52 39.57
CA ASN A 666 -25.53 5.94 39.21
C ASN A 666 -26.44 5.93 40.44
N PHE A 667 -26.80 7.10 40.95
CA PHE A 667 -27.70 7.29 42.09
C PHE A 667 -29.16 6.94 41.78
N ALA A 668 -29.53 6.78 40.51
CA ALA A 668 -30.90 6.46 40.09
C ALA A 668 -31.12 4.96 39.79
N ALA A 669 -30.09 4.11 39.90
CA ALA A 669 -30.25 2.67 39.69
C ALA A 669 -30.88 1.99 40.92
N ASP A 670 -31.67 0.93 40.72
CA ASP A 670 -32.27 0.18 41.84
C ASP A 670 -31.26 -0.72 42.56
N SER A 671 -30.21 -1.15 41.85
CA SER A 671 -29.11 -1.96 42.37
C SER A 671 -27.86 -1.78 41.51
N LEU A 672 -26.71 -2.26 42.00
CA LEU A 672 -25.45 -2.21 41.26
C LEU A 672 -25.04 -0.79 40.85
N HIS A 673 -25.23 0.18 41.75
CA HIS A 673 -24.98 1.60 41.52
C HIS A 673 -23.59 1.92 40.93
N LEU A 674 -22.55 1.16 41.31
CA LEU A 674 -21.16 1.40 40.90
C LEU A 674 -20.79 0.62 39.63
N SER A 675 -20.55 1.33 38.53
CA SER A 675 -20.12 0.73 37.27
C SER A 675 -18.73 0.10 37.35
N PRO A 676 -18.44 -0.96 36.56
CA PRO A 676 -17.12 -1.57 36.48
C PRO A 676 -16.00 -0.55 36.27
N LEU A 677 -14.85 -0.77 36.92
CA LEU A 677 -13.64 0.04 36.72
C LEU A 677 -12.98 -0.39 35.41
N SER A 678 -12.91 0.53 34.44
CA SER A 678 -12.13 0.34 33.22
C SER A 678 -10.76 0.99 33.39
N ALA A 679 -9.70 0.18 33.23
CA ALA A 679 -8.32 0.59 33.26
C ALA A 679 -7.68 0.41 31.89
N SER A 680 -7.06 1.45 31.36
CA SER A 680 -6.27 1.38 30.13
C SER A 680 -4.91 2.03 30.33
N MET A 681 -3.85 1.35 29.93
CA MET A 681 -2.48 1.84 30.04
C MET A 681 -1.77 1.75 28.68
N SER A 682 -1.08 2.80 28.29
CA SER A 682 -0.12 2.77 27.18
C SER A 682 1.28 3.16 27.69
N SER A 683 2.32 2.52 27.15
CA SER A 683 3.71 2.82 27.50
C SER A 683 4.64 2.64 26.31
N SER A 684 5.59 3.57 26.19
CA SER A 684 6.70 3.58 25.24
C SER A 684 8.05 3.63 25.97
N SER A 685 8.07 3.12 27.21
CA SER A 685 9.24 3.11 28.09
C SER A 685 10.45 2.37 27.48
N LEU A 686 10.17 1.34 26.68
CA LEU A 686 11.15 0.59 25.89
C LEU A 686 11.27 1.20 24.49
N LYS A 687 12.49 1.58 24.09
CA LYS A 687 12.74 2.19 22.77
C LYS A 687 12.30 1.23 21.66
N GLY A 688 11.42 1.68 20.78
CA GLY A 688 10.91 0.89 19.65
C GLY A 688 9.76 -0.05 19.97
N VAL A 689 9.39 -0.20 21.25
CA VAL A 689 8.28 -1.06 21.69
C VAL A 689 7.12 -0.20 22.16
N ARG A 690 5.92 -0.48 21.64
CA ARG A 690 4.66 0.11 22.12
C ARG A 690 3.89 -0.95 22.89
N LEU A 691 3.61 -0.65 24.16
CA LEU A 691 2.82 -1.50 25.05
C LEU A 691 1.43 -0.89 25.23
N ASN A 692 0.39 -1.72 25.14
CA ASN A 692 -0.99 -1.35 25.42
C ASN A 692 -1.62 -2.40 26.32
N ILE A 693 -2.20 -1.97 27.44
CA ILE A 693 -2.93 -2.82 28.39
C ILE A 693 -4.35 -2.27 28.53
N ARG A 694 -5.34 -3.15 28.54
CA ARG A 694 -6.72 -2.83 28.91
C ARG A 694 -7.21 -3.89 29.87
N ALA A 695 -7.87 -3.47 30.95
CA ALA A 695 -8.46 -4.36 31.91
C ALA A 695 -9.76 -3.75 32.44
N ASN A 696 -10.78 -4.59 32.64
CA ASN A 696 -12.01 -4.17 33.29
C ASN A 696 -12.20 -4.98 34.57
N PHE A 697 -12.66 -4.31 35.62
CA PHE A 697 -12.88 -4.91 36.93
C PHE A 697 -14.32 -4.69 37.38
N SER A 698 -14.97 -5.74 37.88
CA SER A 698 -16.26 -5.63 38.55
C SER A 698 -16.06 -5.52 40.06
N PHE A 699 -16.78 -4.59 40.68
CA PHE A 699 -16.81 -4.45 42.14
C PHE A 699 -17.77 -5.44 42.80
N TYR A 700 -18.70 -6.01 42.03
CA TYR A 700 -19.80 -6.83 42.53
C TYR A 700 -19.56 -8.33 42.38
N GLN A 701 -20.06 -9.07 43.36
CA GLN A 701 -20.07 -10.54 43.36
C GLN A 701 -21.12 -11.09 42.41
N ARG A 702 -20.99 -12.39 42.10
CA ARG A 702 -21.93 -13.13 41.26
C ARG A 702 -22.57 -14.25 42.05
N ASP A 703 -23.84 -14.48 41.77
CA ASP A 703 -24.60 -15.59 42.34
C ASP A 703 -24.20 -16.94 41.70
N SER A 704 -24.91 -18.01 42.08
CA SER A 704 -24.68 -19.36 41.54
C SER A 704 -24.93 -19.46 40.02
N LEU A 705 -25.75 -18.57 39.46
CA LEU A 705 -26.08 -18.45 38.04
C LEU A 705 -25.14 -17.51 37.27
N GLY A 706 -24.22 -16.83 37.97
CA GLY A 706 -23.26 -15.90 37.38
C GLY A 706 -23.80 -14.48 37.19
N ARG A 707 -24.96 -14.14 37.76
CA ARG A 707 -25.54 -12.78 37.72
C ARG A 707 -24.96 -11.94 38.82
N TYR A 708 -24.71 -10.67 38.54
CA TYR A 708 -24.29 -9.74 39.58
C TYR A 708 -25.43 -9.48 40.56
N TYR A 709 -25.12 -9.42 41.85
CA TYR A 709 -26.01 -8.94 42.89
C TYR A 709 -25.29 -7.87 43.72
N ASP A 710 -26.04 -7.05 44.46
CA ASP A 710 -25.53 -5.82 45.10
C ASP A 710 -24.65 -6.07 46.35
N GLN A 711 -23.64 -6.94 46.19
CA GLN A 711 -22.64 -7.25 47.19
C GLN A 711 -21.26 -6.93 46.65
N LEU A 712 -20.63 -5.91 47.23
CA LEU A 712 -19.27 -5.51 46.87
C LEU A 712 -18.25 -6.54 47.38
N TYR A 713 -17.20 -6.81 46.59
CA TYR A 713 -16.08 -7.66 47.02
C TYR A 713 -15.39 -7.12 48.29
N LEU A 714 -15.32 -5.79 48.44
CA LEU A 714 -14.74 -5.13 49.61
C LEU A 714 -15.44 -5.48 50.93
N LYS A 715 -16.73 -5.84 50.90
CA LYS A 715 -17.51 -6.14 52.11
C LYS A 715 -17.29 -7.56 52.65
N THR A 716 -16.80 -8.50 51.84
CA THR A 716 -16.69 -9.92 52.22
C THR A 716 -15.25 -10.43 52.25
N GLY A 717 -14.25 -9.57 51.99
CA GLY A 717 -12.85 -9.97 52.00
C GLY A 717 -11.90 -8.88 51.50
N PRO A 718 -10.60 -9.20 51.34
CA PRO A 718 -9.57 -8.22 50.99
C PRO A 718 -9.58 -7.78 49.51
N LYS A 719 -10.43 -8.39 48.67
CA LYS A 719 -10.47 -8.09 47.23
C LYS A 719 -11.30 -6.83 47.00
N LEU A 720 -10.73 -5.82 46.35
CA LEU A 720 -11.44 -4.58 46.02
C LEU A 720 -12.40 -4.78 44.84
N ALA A 721 -11.95 -5.49 43.82
CA ALA A 721 -12.68 -5.78 42.61
C ALA A 721 -12.12 -7.07 41.98
N ARG A 722 -12.89 -7.66 41.08
CA ARG A 722 -12.48 -8.83 40.30
C ARG A 722 -12.25 -8.42 38.86
N MET A 723 -11.14 -8.85 38.28
CA MET A 723 -10.86 -8.66 36.86
C MET A 723 -11.83 -9.51 36.02
N GLU A 724 -12.51 -8.88 35.07
CA GLU A 724 -13.44 -9.55 34.14
C GLU A 724 -12.78 -9.81 32.79
N ASN A 725 -11.91 -8.91 32.35
CA ASN A 725 -11.13 -9.07 31.14
C ASN A 725 -9.77 -8.38 31.27
N PHE A 726 -8.81 -8.89 30.50
CA PHE A 726 -7.47 -8.33 30.38
C PHE A 726 -6.99 -8.52 28.95
N ARG A 727 -6.46 -7.46 28.36
CA ARG A 727 -5.84 -7.48 27.05
C ARG A 727 -4.52 -6.76 27.12
N PHE A 728 -3.48 -7.41 26.60
CA PHE A 728 -2.14 -6.87 26.50
C PHE A 728 -1.65 -7.01 25.07
N THR A 729 -1.11 -5.92 24.52
CA THR A 729 -0.50 -5.92 23.19
C THR A 729 0.85 -5.24 23.26
N ALA A 730 1.87 -5.89 22.71
CA ALA A 730 3.21 -5.36 22.57
C ALA A 730 3.63 -5.43 21.10
N SER A 731 3.91 -4.28 20.50
CA SER A 731 4.36 -4.20 19.11
C SER A 731 5.73 -3.55 19.02
N THR A 732 6.63 -4.11 18.22
CA THR A 732 7.96 -3.56 17.97
C THR A 732 8.37 -3.78 16.52
N SER A 733 9.09 -2.82 15.97
CA SER A 733 9.67 -2.90 14.62
C SER A 733 11.17 -2.78 14.73
N PHE A 734 11.88 -3.78 14.26
CA PHE A 734 13.33 -3.75 14.20
C PHE A 734 13.78 -3.58 12.76
N ARG A 735 14.77 -2.72 12.57
CA ARG A 735 15.47 -2.52 11.31
C ARG A 735 16.95 -2.37 11.66
N GLY A 736 17.80 -3.08 10.94
CA GLY A 736 19.25 -3.03 11.12
C GLY A 736 19.97 -3.38 9.83
N GLY A 737 21.30 -3.26 9.82
CA GLY A 737 22.11 -3.34 8.62
C GLY A 737 22.23 -1.98 7.91
N GLY A 738 23.37 -1.75 7.28
CA GLY A 738 23.66 -0.52 6.54
C GLY A 738 22.80 -0.40 5.28
N ASN A 739 22.61 0.83 4.82
CA ASN A 739 21.86 1.14 3.60
C ASN A 739 22.49 0.56 2.32
N VAL A 740 23.76 0.14 2.39
CA VAL A 740 24.56 -0.32 1.26
C VAL A 740 25.14 -1.69 1.60
N ILE A 741 24.78 -2.69 0.80
CA ILE A 741 25.48 -3.96 0.79
C ILE A 741 26.84 -3.69 0.16
N VAL A 742 27.94 -3.94 0.85
CA VAL A 742 29.29 -3.79 0.29
C VAL A 742 29.64 -5.12 -0.40
N PRO A 743 29.57 -5.24 -1.74
CA PRO A 743 30.09 -6.41 -2.42
C PRO A 743 31.61 -6.39 -2.27
N ILE A 744 32.17 -7.40 -1.62
CA ILE A 744 33.63 -7.55 -1.54
C ILE A 744 33.98 -8.63 -2.54
N THR A 745 34.54 -8.22 -3.67
CA THR A 745 35.25 -9.10 -4.59
C THR A 745 36.48 -9.60 -3.82
N PRO A 746 36.67 -10.92 -3.61
CA PRO A 746 37.91 -11.42 -3.03
C PRO A 746 39.06 -10.92 -3.91
N LYS A 747 40.05 -10.24 -3.31
CA LYS A 747 41.29 -9.91 -4.01
C LYS A 747 42.03 -11.22 -4.27
N TYR A 748 41.76 -11.85 -5.41
CA TYR A 748 42.72 -12.80 -5.96
C TYR A 748 44.02 -12.03 -6.19
N GLN A 749 45.07 -12.38 -5.46
CA GLN A 749 46.38 -11.77 -5.68
C GLN A 749 46.81 -12.10 -7.12
N LYS A 750 47.01 -11.07 -7.93
CA LYS A 750 47.42 -11.18 -9.35
C LYS A 750 48.88 -11.61 -9.55
N GLN A 751 49.65 -11.83 -8.48
CA GLN A 751 51.02 -12.32 -8.59
C GLN A 751 51.03 -13.83 -8.37
N TYR A 752 50.95 -14.56 -9.48
CA TYR A 752 51.27 -15.99 -9.52
C TYR A 752 52.77 -16.15 -9.30
N ASP A 753 53.17 -16.62 -8.11
CA ASP A 753 54.53 -17.07 -7.82
C ASP A 753 54.63 -18.58 -8.13
N PRO A 754 55.31 -18.99 -9.21
CA PRO A 754 55.44 -20.40 -9.60
C PRO A 754 56.24 -21.26 -8.60
N PHE A 755 56.88 -20.66 -7.58
CA PHE A 755 57.63 -21.38 -6.56
C PHE A 755 56.88 -21.53 -5.22
N ALA A 756 55.70 -20.92 -5.07
CA ALA A 756 54.86 -21.03 -3.88
C ALA A 756 53.93 -22.26 -3.96
N GLN A 757 54.45 -23.46 -3.65
CA GLN A 757 53.69 -24.72 -3.69
C GLN A 757 52.61 -24.89 -2.59
N GLY A 758 52.35 -23.85 -1.78
CA GLY A 758 51.29 -23.87 -0.76
C GLY A 758 49.86 -23.96 -1.31
N TYR A 759 49.68 -23.77 -2.63
CA TYR A 759 48.38 -23.79 -3.31
C TYR A 759 47.78 -25.21 -3.48
N PHE A 760 48.56 -26.27 -3.23
CA PHE A 760 48.08 -27.67 -3.29
C PHE A 760 47.64 -28.24 -1.94
N ASN A 761 47.48 -27.41 -0.91
CA ASN A 761 46.83 -27.86 0.32
C ASN A 761 45.31 -27.95 0.09
N PRO A 762 44.64 -29.04 0.50
CA PRO A 762 43.18 -29.17 0.39
C PRO A 762 42.41 -28.16 1.27
N ILE A 763 43.12 -27.40 2.11
CA ILE A 763 42.61 -26.34 2.96
C ILE A 763 43.45 -25.10 2.66
N ASP A 764 42.79 -24.03 2.20
CA ASP A 764 43.40 -22.71 2.00
C ASP A 764 44.06 -22.25 3.31
N VAL A 765 45.37 -21.96 3.27
CA VAL A 765 46.12 -21.48 4.45
C VAL A 765 45.62 -20.14 4.97
N ALA A 766 44.85 -19.38 4.17
CA ALA A 766 44.17 -18.16 4.59
C ALA A 766 42.76 -18.41 5.20
N PHE A 767 42.30 -19.68 5.26
CA PHE A 767 41.02 -20.05 5.85
C PHE A 767 41.05 -19.85 7.37
N GLY A 768 40.63 -18.66 7.81
CA GLY A 768 40.65 -18.23 9.22
C GLY A 768 41.54 -17.02 9.49
N GLU A 769 42.40 -16.61 8.55
CA GLU A 769 43.23 -15.40 8.67
C GLU A 769 42.53 -14.15 8.09
N GLN A 770 41.53 -14.33 7.22
CA GLN A 770 40.68 -13.22 6.80
C GLN A 770 39.73 -12.85 7.95
N PRO A 771 39.69 -11.58 8.40
CA PRO A 771 38.75 -11.16 9.43
C PRO A 771 37.34 -11.52 8.97
N VAL A 772 36.54 -12.13 9.85
CA VAL A 772 35.12 -12.39 9.60
C VAL A 772 34.49 -11.06 9.23
N ILE A 773 34.24 -10.88 7.94
CA ILE A 773 33.74 -9.64 7.39
C ILE A 773 32.37 -9.42 8.03
N PRO A 774 32.12 -8.28 8.69
CA PRO A 774 30.87 -8.06 9.38
C PRO A 774 29.72 -8.13 8.37
N PHE A 775 28.76 -9.01 8.63
CA PHE A 775 27.55 -9.18 7.83
C PHE A 775 26.73 -7.88 7.89
N ASN A 776 26.93 -7.00 6.90
CA ASN A 776 26.25 -5.71 6.80
C ASN A 776 25.07 -5.80 5.81
N SER A 777 24.12 -6.67 6.11
CA SER A 777 22.92 -6.86 5.31
C SER A 777 21.72 -6.15 5.94
N PRO A 778 20.93 -5.36 5.17
CA PRO A 778 19.73 -4.76 5.69
C PRO A 778 18.72 -5.84 6.05
N TRP A 779 18.25 -5.80 7.29
CA TRP A 779 17.24 -6.69 7.81
C TRP A 779 16.13 -5.90 8.50
N SER A 780 14.90 -6.41 8.41
CA SER A 780 13.76 -5.87 9.12
C SER A 780 12.83 -6.97 9.58
N PHE A 781 12.21 -6.80 10.74
CA PHE A 781 11.08 -7.62 11.16
C PHE A 781 10.17 -6.85 12.12
N ASN A 782 8.88 -7.14 12.06
CA ASN A 782 7.87 -6.57 12.94
C ASN A 782 7.34 -7.67 13.85
N LEU A 783 7.43 -7.49 15.17
CA LEU A 783 6.83 -8.40 16.14
C LEU A 783 5.58 -7.77 16.74
N ASN A 784 4.50 -8.54 16.78
CA ASN A 784 3.25 -8.18 17.43
C ASN A 784 2.81 -9.32 18.35
N PHE A 785 2.93 -9.10 19.65
CA PHE A 785 2.42 -9.99 20.67
C PHE A 785 1.06 -9.50 21.16
N SER A 786 0.07 -10.40 21.22
CA SER A 786 -1.26 -10.13 21.76
C SER A 786 -1.65 -11.24 22.74
N TYR A 787 -1.92 -10.85 23.98
CA TYR A 787 -2.54 -11.69 25.00
C TYR A 787 -3.93 -11.16 25.34
N SER A 788 -4.91 -12.06 25.40
CA SER A 788 -6.26 -11.74 25.85
C SER A 788 -6.76 -12.82 26.79
N TRP A 789 -7.30 -12.37 27.92
CA TRP A 789 -7.88 -13.20 28.97
C TRP A 789 -9.28 -12.68 29.28
N ARG A 790 -10.27 -13.58 29.36
CA ARG A 790 -11.65 -13.24 29.70
C ARG A 790 -12.20 -14.22 30.71
N TYR A 791 -12.68 -13.68 31.83
CA TYR A 791 -13.37 -14.45 32.85
C TYR A 791 -14.63 -15.12 32.30
N ARG A 792 -14.86 -16.38 32.70
CA ARG A 792 -16.12 -17.12 32.48
C ARG A 792 -16.61 -17.71 33.79
N HIS A 793 -17.89 -17.55 34.09
CA HIS A 793 -18.47 -18.10 35.32
C HIS A 793 -18.52 -19.63 35.23
N LYS A 794 -18.03 -20.33 36.27
CA LYS A 794 -17.98 -21.80 36.37
C LYS A 794 -17.33 -22.53 35.19
N ASN A 795 -16.51 -21.85 34.41
CA ASN A 795 -15.78 -22.41 33.28
C ASN A 795 -14.35 -21.86 33.33
N ASP A 796 -13.44 -22.55 32.64
CA ASP A 796 -12.11 -22.02 32.43
C ASP A 796 -12.18 -20.68 31.67
N PRO A 797 -11.30 -19.73 32.02
CA PRO A 797 -11.21 -18.46 31.31
C PRO A 797 -10.92 -18.71 29.83
N LEU A 798 -11.43 -17.82 28.97
CA LEU A 798 -11.05 -17.83 27.56
C LEU A 798 -9.73 -17.08 27.41
N GLU A 799 -8.69 -17.78 26.97
CA GLU A 799 -7.34 -17.25 26.84
C GLU A 799 -6.84 -17.39 25.40
N THR A 800 -6.16 -16.37 24.91
CA THR A 800 -5.44 -16.39 23.62
C THR A 800 -4.12 -15.66 23.80
N ALA A 801 -3.05 -16.21 23.23
CA ALA A 801 -1.71 -15.69 23.35
C ALA A 801 -0.98 -15.93 22.04
N THR A 802 -0.84 -14.90 21.20
CA THR A 802 -0.24 -15.04 19.88
C THR A 802 0.93 -14.08 19.70
N LEU A 803 2.02 -14.56 19.11
CA LEU A 803 3.13 -13.74 18.61
C LEU A 803 3.15 -13.86 17.10
N ASN A 804 2.97 -12.75 16.40
CA ASN A 804 3.08 -12.68 14.96
C ASN A 804 4.35 -11.89 14.58
N ALA A 805 5.23 -12.53 13.82
CA ALA A 805 6.41 -11.95 13.24
C ALA A 805 6.18 -11.73 11.73
N GLN A 806 5.91 -10.48 11.36
CA GLN A 806 5.56 -10.09 10.00
C GLN A 806 6.73 -9.39 9.30
N SER A 807 6.78 -9.52 7.97
CA SER A 807 7.75 -8.84 7.12
C SER A 807 9.21 -9.10 7.55
N ILE A 808 9.52 -10.31 8.02
CA ILE A 808 10.90 -10.73 8.26
C ILE A 808 11.58 -10.75 6.89
N SER A 809 12.51 -9.84 6.66
CA SER A 809 13.25 -9.75 5.39
C SER A 809 14.72 -9.53 5.72
N PHE A 810 15.59 -10.31 5.09
CA PHE A 810 17.03 -10.11 5.16
C PHE A 810 17.69 -10.57 3.86
N ASN A 811 18.80 -9.93 3.48
CA ASN A 811 19.56 -10.36 2.32
C ASN A 811 20.64 -11.35 2.77
N LEU A 812 20.58 -12.60 2.29
CA LEU A 812 21.59 -13.62 2.60
C LEU A 812 22.95 -13.24 1.99
N THR A 813 22.93 -12.65 0.80
CA THR A 813 24.09 -12.10 0.07
C THR A 813 23.58 -10.94 -0.82
N PRO A 814 24.43 -10.14 -1.51
CA PRO A 814 23.95 -9.02 -2.33
C PRO A 814 22.88 -9.38 -3.37
N LYS A 815 22.90 -10.62 -3.86
CA LYS A 815 21.99 -11.11 -4.89
C LYS A 815 20.83 -11.96 -4.35
N TRP A 816 20.81 -12.27 -3.06
CA TRP A 816 19.81 -13.15 -2.45
C TRP A 816 19.03 -12.43 -1.37
N ARG A 817 17.71 -12.43 -1.50
CA ARG A 817 16.78 -11.88 -0.50
C ARG A 817 15.83 -12.96 -0.04
N PHE A 818 15.74 -13.12 1.27
CA PHE A 818 14.78 -14.00 1.92
C PHE A 818 13.72 -13.18 2.63
N GLY A 819 12.48 -13.63 2.55
CA GLY A 819 11.34 -13.02 3.22
C GLY A 819 10.44 -14.08 3.85
N THR A 820 9.96 -13.86 5.08
CA THR A 820 9.01 -14.75 5.72
C THR A 820 8.03 -14.03 6.64
N THR A 821 6.89 -14.66 6.88
CA THR A 821 5.95 -14.31 7.93
C THR A 821 5.71 -15.55 8.77
N LEU A 822 5.85 -15.41 10.08
CA LEU A 822 5.70 -16.48 11.06
C LEU A 822 4.73 -16.03 12.14
N GLY A 823 4.07 -16.99 12.77
CA GLY A 823 3.37 -16.73 14.03
C GLY A 823 3.31 -17.97 14.88
N TYR A 824 3.07 -17.76 16.18
CA TYR A 824 3.01 -18.83 17.17
C TYR A 824 1.88 -18.55 18.16
N ASP A 825 1.04 -19.54 18.38
CA ASP A 825 0.01 -19.53 19.44
C ASP A 825 0.54 -20.27 20.67
N PHE A 826 0.75 -19.54 21.77
CA PHE A 826 1.29 -20.09 23.02
C PHE A 826 0.27 -20.92 23.80
N ILE A 827 -1.03 -20.79 23.51
CA ILE A 827 -2.10 -21.57 24.14
C ILE A 827 -2.24 -22.92 23.43
N GLN A 828 -2.35 -22.91 22.10
CA GLN A 828 -2.43 -24.14 21.30
C GLN A 828 -1.07 -24.83 21.12
N LYS A 829 0.03 -24.09 21.34
CA LYS A 829 1.42 -24.54 21.16
C LYS A 829 1.76 -24.88 19.71
N GLU A 830 1.11 -24.21 18.77
CA GLU A 830 1.21 -24.45 17.33
C GLU A 830 1.73 -23.22 16.58
N LEU A 831 2.39 -23.46 15.44
CA LEU A 831 2.76 -22.41 14.50
C LEU A 831 1.54 -22.01 13.68
N THR A 832 1.32 -20.71 13.50
CA THR A 832 0.29 -20.21 12.58
C THR A 832 0.76 -20.43 11.12
N PRO A 833 -0.17 -20.43 10.14
CA PRO A 833 0.19 -20.52 8.73
C PRO A 833 1.29 -19.54 8.37
N SER A 834 2.35 -20.05 7.74
CA SER A 834 3.56 -19.28 7.44
C SER A 834 3.88 -19.36 5.96
N GLN A 835 4.55 -18.30 5.50
CA GLN A 835 4.96 -18.16 4.12
C GLN A 835 6.45 -17.87 4.08
N PHE A 836 7.17 -18.55 3.19
CA PHE A 836 8.58 -18.32 2.91
C PHE A 836 8.72 -17.86 1.46
N SER A 837 9.60 -16.91 1.25
CA SER A 837 9.90 -16.34 -0.05
C SER A 837 11.41 -16.19 -0.20
N LEU A 838 11.90 -16.57 -1.36
CA LEU A 838 13.30 -16.53 -1.71
C LEU A 838 13.41 -15.88 -3.09
N TYR A 839 14.17 -14.81 -3.17
CA TYR A 839 14.43 -14.07 -4.39
C TYR A 839 15.93 -14.09 -4.66
N ARG A 840 16.32 -14.34 -5.92
CA ARG A 840 17.69 -14.29 -6.38
C ARG A 840 17.79 -13.49 -7.66
N ASN A 841 18.64 -12.46 -7.64
CA ASN A 841 19.09 -11.80 -8.85
C ASN A 841 20.24 -12.62 -9.47
N LEU A 842 20.01 -13.13 -10.67
CA LEU A 842 20.96 -13.87 -11.52
C LEU A 842 21.54 -12.93 -12.60
N GLU A 843 21.69 -11.64 -12.30
CA GLU A 843 22.11 -10.56 -13.20
C GLU A 843 21.08 -10.25 -14.29
N CYS A 844 21.00 -11.13 -15.29
CA CYS A 844 20.08 -11.03 -16.42
C CYS A 844 18.70 -11.60 -16.11
N TRP A 845 18.62 -12.46 -15.10
CA TRP A 845 17.41 -13.16 -14.71
C TRP A 845 17.09 -12.89 -13.25
N ASP A 846 15.81 -12.94 -12.93
CA ASP A 846 15.28 -12.87 -11.58
C ASP A 846 14.53 -14.16 -11.30
N LEU A 847 14.99 -14.87 -10.28
CA LEU A 847 14.34 -16.05 -9.76
C LEU A 847 13.55 -15.66 -8.51
N SER A 848 12.28 -16.05 -8.45
CA SER A 848 11.50 -15.98 -7.22
C SER A 848 10.84 -17.31 -6.92
N PHE A 849 11.03 -17.77 -5.70
CA PHE A 849 10.40 -18.96 -5.15
C PHE A 849 9.60 -18.57 -3.91
N GLN A 850 8.37 -19.01 -3.79
CA GLN A 850 7.53 -18.78 -2.62
C GLN A 850 6.85 -20.09 -2.24
N ILE A 851 6.77 -20.39 -0.95
CA ILE A 851 6.19 -21.63 -0.45
C ILE A 851 5.43 -21.39 0.85
N SER A 852 4.29 -22.06 1.00
CA SER A 852 3.61 -22.27 2.28
C SER A 852 3.60 -23.78 2.55
N PRO A 853 4.50 -24.30 3.41
CA PRO A 853 4.71 -25.74 3.52
C PRO A 853 3.83 -26.44 4.57
N PHE A 854 3.10 -25.69 5.39
CA PHE A 854 2.28 -26.23 6.48
C PHE A 854 1.01 -25.40 6.69
N GLY A 855 -0.01 -26.04 7.27
CA GLY A 855 -1.38 -25.53 7.35
C GLY A 855 -2.28 -26.16 6.28
N ASP A 856 -3.56 -25.77 6.28
CA ASP A 856 -4.60 -26.33 5.38
C ASP A 856 -4.38 -25.98 3.90
N TYR A 857 -3.43 -25.09 3.62
CA TYR A 857 -3.26 -24.44 2.32
C TYR A 857 -1.81 -24.43 1.88
N GLN A 858 -1.37 -25.57 1.34
CA GLN A 858 -0.01 -25.75 0.87
C GLN A 858 0.12 -25.39 -0.60
N TYR A 859 1.09 -24.53 -0.91
CA TYR A 859 1.39 -24.16 -2.29
C TYR A 859 2.86 -23.81 -2.46
N TYR A 860 3.35 -23.89 -3.69
CA TYR A 860 4.61 -23.24 -4.07
C TYR A 860 4.46 -22.49 -5.39
N PHE A 861 5.15 -21.35 -5.49
CA PHE A 861 5.33 -20.59 -6.71
C PHE A 861 6.79 -20.65 -7.12
N PHE A 862 7.01 -20.83 -8.41
CA PHE A 862 8.30 -20.70 -9.06
C PHE A 862 8.17 -19.77 -10.27
N ARG A 863 8.95 -18.69 -10.26
CA ARG A 863 9.02 -17.72 -11.35
C ARG A 863 10.48 -17.50 -11.74
N LEU A 864 10.72 -17.49 -13.04
CA LEU A 864 11.98 -17.09 -13.65
C LEU A 864 11.68 -16.04 -14.72
N SER A 865 12.22 -14.84 -14.58
CA SER A 865 11.94 -13.70 -15.47
C SER A 865 13.20 -12.95 -15.85
N VAL A 866 13.25 -12.35 -17.04
CA VAL A 866 14.37 -11.49 -17.45
C VAL A 866 14.31 -10.18 -16.65
N ASN A 867 15.43 -9.76 -16.06
CA ASN A 867 15.55 -8.55 -15.23
C ASN A 867 15.41 -7.27 -16.07
N ASN A 868 15.89 -7.27 -17.31
CA ASN A 868 15.80 -6.09 -18.18
C ASN A 868 14.41 -5.96 -18.83
N SER A 869 13.71 -4.89 -18.45
CA SER A 869 12.39 -4.54 -18.97
C SER A 869 12.34 -4.27 -20.49
N GLN A 870 13.44 -3.87 -21.13
CA GLN A 870 13.51 -3.63 -22.58
C GLN A 870 13.37 -4.94 -23.36
N ILE A 871 14.12 -5.96 -22.97
CA ILE A 871 14.08 -7.28 -23.60
C ILE A 871 12.79 -8.00 -23.21
N GLN A 872 12.32 -7.84 -21.98
CA GLN A 872 10.99 -8.28 -21.58
C GLN A 872 9.91 -7.69 -22.51
N SER A 873 10.00 -6.41 -22.86
CA SER A 873 9.08 -5.78 -23.81
C SER A 873 9.23 -6.31 -25.25
N LEU A 874 10.41 -6.80 -25.64
CA LEU A 874 10.63 -7.43 -26.96
C LEU A 874 9.91 -8.78 -27.05
N PHE A 875 9.96 -9.60 -25.98
CA PHE A 875 9.15 -10.83 -25.86
C PHE A 875 7.65 -10.52 -25.96
N GLN A 876 7.23 -9.35 -25.48
CA GLN A 876 5.83 -8.91 -25.46
C GLN A 876 5.36 -8.30 -26.79
N LYS A 877 6.27 -7.84 -27.67
CA LYS A 877 5.98 -7.18 -28.95
C LYS A 877 5.80 -8.12 -30.15
N LEU A 878 5.68 -9.44 -29.92
CA LEU A 878 5.49 -10.43 -30.99
C LEU A 878 4.21 -10.16 -31.82
N PRO A 879 4.26 -10.40 -33.15
CA PRO A 879 3.37 -9.75 -34.11
C PRO A 879 2.04 -10.49 -34.25
N VAL A 880 1.09 -10.23 -33.37
CA VAL A 880 -0.33 -10.58 -33.65
C VAL A 880 -1.28 -9.41 -33.46
N LEU A 881 -0.95 -8.36 -32.69
CA LEU A 881 -1.94 -7.32 -32.34
C LEU A 881 -1.46 -5.85 -32.47
N LYS A 882 -0.42 -5.57 -33.28
CA LYS A 882 0.10 -4.20 -33.53
C LYS A 882 -0.90 -3.21 -34.13
N ASN A 883 -2.08 -3.65 -34.58
CA ASN A 883 -3.06 -2.77 -35.22
C ASN A 883 -3.93 -1.98 -34.23
N LEU A 884 -3.85 -2.24 -32.91
CA LEU A 884 -4.64 -1.52 -31.91
C LEU A 884 -3.93 -0.26 -31.38
N GLU A 885 -2.60 -0.23 -31.34
CA GLU A 885 -1.82 0.93 -30.85
C GLU A 885 -1.79 2.11 -31.84
N ARG A 886 -2.15 1.89 -33.11
CA ARG A 886 -2.00 2.90 -34.17
C ARG A 886 -3.23 3.80 -34.41
N SER A 887 -4.31 3.64 -33.63
CA SER A 887 -5.58 4.35 -33.88
C SER A 887 -5.85 5.55 -32.95
N SER A 888 -4.97 5.86 -32.00
CA SER A 888 -5.12 7.04 -31.13
C SER A 888 -4.19 8.19 -31.56
N SER A 889 -4.80 9.17 -32.24
CA SER A 889 -4.39 10.57 -32.47
C SER A 889 -3.29 10.91 -33.49
N PRO A 890 -3.62 11.71 -34.53
CA PRO A 890 -2.70 12.58 -35.24
C PRO A 890 -2.71 13.96 -34.58
N THR A 891 -1.80 14.25 -33.66
CA THR A 891 -1.61 15.62 -33.16
C THR A 891 -0.13 15.97 -33.02
N GLY A 892 0.36 16.69 -34.03
CA GLY A 892 1.20 17.87 -33.81
C GLY A 892 2.71 17.68 -33.63
N ARG A 893 3.44 17.35 -34.70
CA ARG A 893 4.85 17.74 -34.85
C ARG A 893 4.86 19.05 -35.65
N SER A 894 5.04 20.19 -34.98
CA SER A 894 5.10 21.51 -35.63
C SER A 894 6.43 21.66 -36.39
N GLY A 895 6.38 21.41 -37.70
CA GLY A 895 7.40 21.83 -38.64
C GLY A 895 7.36 23.35 -38.83
N ARG A 896 8.51 23.99 -38.62
CA ARG A 896 8.73 25.41 -38.83
C ARG A 896 8.90 25.65 -40.34
N SER A 897 7.89 26.22 -41.02
CA SER A 897 8.09 26.82 -42.35
C SER A 897 7.19 28.03 -42.59
N SER A 898 7.73 28.91 -43.43
CA SER A 898 7.36 30.27 -43.79
C SER A 898 5.93 30.54 -44.24
N GLY A 899 5.55 31.82 -44.07
CA GLY A 899 4.26 32.42 -44.38
C GLY A 899 3.66 32.20 -45.76
N GLY A 900 2.32 32.22 -45.78
CA GLY A 900 1.46 32.32 -46.95
C GLY A 900 0.01 32.63 -46.50
N ARG A 901 -0.61 33.64 -47.12
CA ARG A 901 -1.91 34.26 -46.80
C ARG A 901 -3.16 33.41 -47.17
N PHE A 902 -4.19 33.44 -46.30
CA PHE A 902 -5.69 33.46 -46.48
C PHE A 902 -6.43 32.49 -47.45
N PRO A 903 -7.78 32.31 -47.41
CA PRO A 903 -8.81 32.43 -46.34
C PRO A 903 -9.87 31.27 -46.25
N GLY A 904 -10.66 31.23 -45.17
CA GLY A 904 -12.13 30.99 -45.23
C GLY A 904 -12.76 29.60 -44.95
N SER A 905 -13.75 29.58 -44.02
CA SER A 905 -14.91 28.65 -43.86
C SER A 905 -14.61 27.15 -43.57
N THR A 906 -15.35 26.35 -42.78
CA THR A 906 -16.69 26.40 -42.16
C THR A 906 -16.78 25.29 -41.11
N SER A 907 -17.62 25.51 -40.09
CA SER A 907 -18.32 24.57 -39.20
C SER A 907 -18.32 23.06 -39.54
N PHE A 908 -17.96 22.21 -38.57
CA PHE A 908 -18.87 21.27 -37.86
C PHE A 908 -18.24 20.82 -36.54
#